data_AF-A0A164WRV4-F1
#
_entry.id   AF-A0A164WRV4-F1
#
_cell.length_a   1.000
_cell.length_b   1.000
_cell.length_c   1.000
_cell.angle_alpha   90.00
_cell.angle_beta   90.00
_cell.angle_gamma   90.00
#
_symmetry.space_group_name_H-M   'P 1'
#
loop_
_entity.id
_entity.type
_entity.pdbx_description
1 polymer ?
#
loop_
_entity_poly.entity_id
_entity_poly.type
_entity_poly.pdbx_seq_one_letter_code
_entity_poly.pdbx_strand_id
1 'polypeptide(L)'
;MKPTATSHPLDPITPEEMSDISLAIKHYTAKETDIKLIKFMTCNLAPAPKKQVLAFLGIPIAPGQKPEPAPGSIARRAELDFIDLVTGDAWNCFTTLTSEGWTVDSLEKLPVGVQPQITVQELILAEETIRKDPKVIELAAAVGVTPEQLHADGWSIGFEGRFPESVRLQQCLLFARYGKDENLYAHPLDFIPVIDSNKMQVIHIDFPAHRVSSSNTLSAHSTAWPALDEDALKASGRERIPPPLEHHDFLPDLLAQRPGYKKSIRPPVKPLHVVQPDGVGFTMNGNELEWQNWKLHVAFSHREGIALSTVTYNDQGEIRPILYRLSLVEMVVPYAAPEHPHPRKFAFDVGEYGMGTQANELSLGCDCLGKIHYLPGSYIGHDGTAIKVKNAICIHEEDAGLLWKHTDFRPGGRVHSVRSRRLVISMICTVANYEYCFYYHFYQDGTIELEIRLTGILNVYLLAENESGAPFGTQVAPRINAQNHQHIFSMRIDPMIDGLSNSVLESDIVAVDAPTGSAENFAGNAFYAKETVLKSAKDGARLFDAEADRRWTIINPARKHYSSGRPVGYTLGHIKGVMQPLLGKPDSWAARRASFATKALWVVKEKEEGGRSRMYPSGRCVPQTKDAPEDSVGYWVKDEGSIADEDIVLFLTIGVNHIPRPEDWPVMPVEHMRFNLRPIGFFKENPSLDVPSALDVHSSAAFADHVNGVNGINGVNGHTHNAVEPGSCCN
;
A
#
# COMPACT_ATOMS: atom_id res chain seq x y z
N MET A 1 32.62 -3.62 18.19
CA MET A 1 32.87 -3.26 16.78
C MET A 1 32.56 -1.77 16.63
N LYS A 2 33.24 -1.03 15.73
CA LYS A 2 32.81 0.35 15.46
C LYS A 2 31.43 0.29 14.77
N PRO A 3 30.43 1.07 15.21
CA PRO A 3 29.14 1.11 14.53
C PRO A 3 29.34 1.46 13.06
N THR A 4 28.67 0.75 12.16
CA THR A 4 28.56 1.12 10.75
C THR A 4 27.87 2.48 10.69
N ALA A 5 28.60 3.53 10.32
CA ALA A 5 28.02 4.86 10.21
C ALA A 5 27.00 4.88 9.07
N THR A 6 25.72 5.09 9.40
CA THR A 6 24.67 5.34 8.40
C THR A 6 24.93 6.70 7.74
N SER A 7 24.90 6.75 6.41
CA SER A 7 25.13 8.00 5.66
C SER A 7 23.95 8.97 5.74
N HIS A 8 22.72 8.45 5.90
CA HIS A 8 21.50 9.25 5.97
C HIS A 8 20.73 8.96 7.28
N PRO A 9 20.20 9.99 8.00
CA PRO A 9 19.54 9.78 9.30
C PRO A 9 18.29 8.88 9.25
N LEU A 10 17.66 8.83 8.08
CA LEU A 10 16.46 8.02 7.82
C LEU A 10 16.76 6.62 7.25
N ASP A 11 18.03 6.22 7.14
CA ASP A 11 18.37 4.87 6.69
C ASP A 11 17.70 3.81 7.58
N PRO A 12 17.17 2.70 7.03
CA PRO A 12 16.57 1.62 7.82
C PRO A 12 17.55 1.05 8.85
N ILE A 13 17.03 0.46 9.94
CA ILE A 13 17.86 -0.31 10.87
C ILE A 13 18.49 -1.46 10.08
N THR A 14 19.82 -1.53 10.09
CA THR A 14 20.57 -2.56 9.38
C THR A 14 20.42 -3.91 10.06
N PRO A 15 20.60 -5.02 9.34
CA PRO A 15 20.55 -6.35 9.93
C PRO A 15 21.53 -6.57 11.11
N GLU A 16 22.69 -5.92 11.04
CA GLU A 16 23.70 -5.95 12.09
C GLU A 16 23.22 -5.14 13.31
N GLU A 17 22.66 -3.93 13.10
CA GLU A 17 22.03 -3.16 14.18
C GLU A 17 20.87 -3.94 14.84
N MET A 18 20.00 -4.62 14.08
CA MET A 18 18.90 -5.42 14.64
C MET A 18 19.41 -6.50 15.61
N SER A 19 20.51 -7.17 15.25
CA SER A 19 21.11 -8.22 16.06
C SER A 19 21.73 -7.65 17.35
N ASP A 20 22.39 -6.49 17.26
CA ASP A 20 22.95 -5.81 18.43
C ASP A 20 21.87 -5.25 19.36
N ILE A 21 20.79 -4.70 18.80
CA ILE A 21 19.62 -4.22 19.54
C ILE A 21 18.95 -5.37 20.28
N SER A 22 18.71 -6.51 19.61
CA SER A 22 18.06 -7.65 20.24
C SER A 22 18.91 -8.23 21.37
N LEU A 23 20.23 -8.22 21.23
CA LEU A 23 21.17 -8.58 22.29
C LEU A 23 21.11 -7.61 23.48
N ALA A 24 21.08 -6.30 23.22
CA ALA A 24 20.96 -5.28 24.25
C ALA A 24 19.67 -5.44 25.07
N ILE A 25 18.54 -5.71 24.40
CA ILE A 25 17.26 -5.97 25.06
C ILE A 25 17.33 -7.23 25.92
N LYS A 26 17.85 -8.35 25.39
CA LYS A 26 18.00 -9.61 26.16
C LYS A 26 18.84 -9.41 27.43
N HIS A 27 19.94 -8.67 27.33
CA HIS A 27 20.78 -8.36 28.48
C HIS A 27 20.06 -7.47 29.50
N TYR A 28 19.37 -6.44 29.03
CA TYR A 28 18.61 -5.54 29.89
C TYR A 28 17.51 -6.30 30.64
N THR A 29 16.68 -7.09 29.94
CA THR A 29 15.58 -7.83 30.57
C THR A 29 16.09 -8.88 31.55
N ALA A 30 17.18 -9.58 31.23
CA ALA A 30 17.76 -10.58 32.13
C ALA A 30 18.32 -9.98 33.43
N LYS A 31 18.68 -8.69 33.43
CA LYS A 31 19.30 -8.01 34.57
C LYS A 31 18.30 -7.15 35.36
N GLU A 32 17.41 -6.47 34.68
CA GLU A 32 16.59 -5.38 35.24
C GLU A 32 15.09 -5.73 35.32
N THR A 33 14.64 -6.89 34.80
CA THR A 33 13.21 -7.26 34.77
C THR A 33 12.97 -8.74 35.09
N ASP A 34 11.70 -9.12 35.25
CA ASP A 34 11.26 -10.51 35.45
C ASP A 34 10.94 -11.24 34.13
N ILE A 35 11.20 -10.63 32.96
CA ILE A 35 10.89 -11.17 31.64
C ILE A 35 11.85 -12.33 31.32
N LYS A 36 11.31 -13.52 31.06
CA LYS A 36 12.13 -14.74 30.94
C LYS A 36 12.30 -15.26 29.53
N LEU A 37 11.28 -15.15 28.68
CA LEU A 37 11.30 -15.76 27.35
C LEU A 37 10.79 -14.78 26.30
N ILE A 38 11.72 -14.11 25.63
CA ILE A 38 11.40 -13.09 24.62
C ILE A 38 11.13 -13.74 23.26
N LYS A 39 9.99 -13.38 22.66
CA LYS A 39 9.68 -13.52 21.23
C LYS A 39 9.63 -12.14 20.59
N PHE A 40 10.62 -11.78 19.78
CA PHE A 40 10.64 -10.49 19.07
C PHE A 40 9.58 -10.46 17.97
N MET A 41 8.92 -9.31 17.80
CA MET A 41 7.81 -9.14 16.86
C MET A 41 8.13 -8.12 15.77
N THR A 42 8.68 -6.98 16.16
CA THR A 42 8.94 -5.84 15.27
C THR A 42 10.22 -5.12 15.66
N CYS A 43 10.88 -4.50 14.69
CA CYS A 43 12.01 -3.60 14.90
C CYS A 43 12.01 -2.55 13.79
N ASN A 44 11.95 -1.28 14.17
CA ASN A 44 11.92 -0.17 13.24
C ASN A 44 12.84 0.96 13.68
N LEU A 45 13.27 1.79 12.73
CA LEU A 45 13.90 3.07 13.03
C LEU A 45 12.90 3.94 13.80
N ALA A 46 13.32 4.48 14.95
CA ALA A 46 12.63 5.60 15.58
C ALA A 46 13.25 6.90 15.01
N PRO A 47 12.58 7.58 14.05
CA PRO A 47 13.19 8.68 13.33
C PRO A 47 13.46 9.87 14.25
N ALA A 48 14.51 10.62 13.95
CA ALA A 48 14.76 11.90 14.59
C ALA A 48 13.69 12.92 14.19
N PRO A 49 13.48 13.99 15.00
CA PRO A 49 12.51 15.03 14.66
C PRO A 49 12.75 15.61 13.27
N LYS A 50 11.67 15.83 12.52
CA LYS A 50 11.63 16.30 11.13
C LYS A 50 12.58 17.48 10.90
N LYS A 51 12.50 18.50 11.76
CA LYS A 51 13.35 19.70 11.65
C LYS A 51 14.85 19.40 11.77
N GLN A 52 15.24 18.46 12.64
CA GLN A 52 16.64 18.07 12.79
C GLN A 52 17.14 17.34 11.55
N VAL A 53 16.31 16.48 10.96
CA VAL A 53 16.62 15.78 9.70
C VAL A 53 16.80 16.78 8.57
N LEU A 54 15.87 17.73 8.41
CA LEU A 54 15.96 18.77 7.36
C LEU A 54 17.18 19.66 7.54
N ALA A 55 17.51 20.06 8.77
CA ALA A 55 18.72 20.83 9.07
C ALA A 55 20.00 20.04 8.74
N PHE A 56 20.05 18.75 9.07
CA PHE A 56 21.18 17.88 8.72
C PHE A 56 21.38 17.74 7.22
N LEU A 57 20.29 17.66 6.45
CA LEU A 57 20.33 17.53 4.99
C LEU A 57 20.49 18.86 4.26
N GLY A 58 20.46 19.99 4.97
CA GLY A 58 20.52 21.31 4.36
C GLY A 58 19.27 21.63 3.52
N ILE A 59 18.09 21.18 3.95
CA ILE A 59 16.81 21.48 3.30
C ILE A 59 16.13 22.64 4.05
N PRO A 60 15.75 23.74 3.37
CA PRO A 60 15.10 24.87 4.02
C PRO A 60 13.68 24.54 4.46
N ILE A 61 13.27 25.07 5.61
CA ILE A 61 11.92 24.86 6.18
C ILE A 61 10.91 25.95 5.78
N ALA A 62 11.35 26.97 5.06
CA ALA A 62 10.52 28.08 4.60
C ALA A 62 11.00 28.61 3.23
N PRO A 63 10.11 29.20 2.42
CA PRO A 63 10.47 29.63 1.06
C PRO A 63 11.58 30.67 1.04
N GLY A 64 12.61 30.46 0.20
CA GLY A 64 13.71 31.40 0.00
C GLY A 64 14.64 31.60 1.21
N GLN A 65 14.48 30.82 2.28
CA GLN A 65 15.40 30.86 3.43
C GLN A 65 16.58 29.92 3.23
N LYS A 66 17.67 30.17 3.98
CA LYS A 66 18.77 29.21 4.09
C LYS A 66 18.36 28.06 5.03
N PRO A 67 18.94 26.86 4.87
CA PRO A 67 18.73 25.78 5.82
C PRO A 67 19.17 26.19 7.23
N GLU A 68 18.49 25.63 8.23
CA GLU A 68 18.90 25.78 9.62
C GLU A 68 20.29 25.14 9.84
N PRO A 69 21.08 25.59 10.83
CA PRO A 69 22.37 24.99 11.12
C PRO A 69 22.24 23.49 11.39
N ALA A 70 23.04 22.68 10.69
CA ALA A 70 23.02 21.24 10.87
C ALA A 70 23.35 20.87 12.33
N PRO A 71 22.61 19.93 12.94
CA PRO A 71 23.00 19.39 14.23
C PRO A 71 24.36 18.70 14.10
N GLY A 72 25.19 18.78 15.15
CA GLY A 72 26.52 18.13 15.13
C GLY A 72 26.46 16.62 14.96
N SER A 73 25.39 15.97 15.47
CA SER A 73 25.07 14.56 15.27
C SER A 73 23.57 14.33 15.48
N ILE A 74 23.00 13.34 14.81
CA ILE A 74 21.63 12.86 15.06
C ILE A 74 21.70 11.55 15.83
N ALA A 75 20.93 11.45 16.93
CA ALA A 75 20.83 10.21 17.70
C ALA A 75 20.16 9.11 16.85
N ARG A 76 20.81 7.95 16.77
CA ARG A 76 20.29 6.77 16.07
C ARG A 76 19.50 5.93 17.06
N ARG A 77 18.20 5.76 16.82
CA ARG A 77 17.26 5.12 17.76
C ARG A 77 16.42 4.05 17.06
N ALA A 78 15.95 3.07 17.81
CA ALA A 78 15.06 2.03 17.30
C ALA A 78 13.89 1.79 18.25
N GLU A 79 12.73 1.48 17.69
CA GLU A 79 11.51 1.07 18.40
C GLU A 79 11.20 -0.40 18.08
N LEU A 80 10.90 -1.19 19.11
CA LEU A 80 10.70 -2.63 19.00
C LEU A 80 9.50 -3.08 19.82
N ASP A 81 8.80 -4.11 19.34
CA ASP A 81 7.85 -4.88 20.14
C ASP A 81 8.32 -6.32 20.33
N PHE A 82 8.05 -6.87 21.50
CA PHE A 82 8.27 -8.28 21.80
C PHE A 82 7.21 -8.82 22.78
N ILE A 83 7.10 -10.14 22.88
CA ILE A 83 6.20 -10.84 23.80
C ILE A 83 7.04 -11.63 24.80
N ASP A 84 6.69 -11.56 26.09
CA ASP A 84 7.14 -12.55 27.07
C ASP A 84 6.26 -13.79 26.95
N LEU A 85 6.80 -14.87 26.38
CA LEU A 85 6.06 -16.11 26.17
C LEU A 85 5.65 -16.80 27.47
N VAL A 86 6.24 -16.45 28.62
CA VAL A 86 5.84 -17.03 29.91
C VAL A 86 4.52 -16.43 30.40
N THR A 87 4.36 -15.11 30.30
CA THR A 87 3.14 -14.43 30.77
C THR A 87 2.12 -14.17 29.66
N GLY A 88 2.57 -14.15 28.40
CA GLY A 88 1.79 -13.72 27.24
C GLY A 88 1.73 -12.19 27.07
N ASP A 89 2.43 -11.43 27.93
CA ASP A 89 2.43 -9.98 27.88
C ASP A 89 3.26 -9.45 26.72
N ALA A 90 2.73 -8.45 26.00
CA ALA A 90 3.46 -7.72 24.98
C ALA A 90 4.10 -6.45 25.56
N TRP A 91 5.26 -6.08 25.01
CA TRP A 91 6.09 -4.96 25.46
C TRP A 91 6.57 -4.14 24.27
N ASN A 92 6.69 -2.84 24.48
CA ASN A 92 7.33 -1.90 23.55
C ASN A 92 8.61 -1.36 24.18
N CYS A 93 9.65 -1.20 23.37
CA CYS A 93 10.97 -0.78 23.81
C CYS A 93 11.58 0.24 22.85
N PHE A 94 12.13 1.32 23.41
CA PHE A 94 13.00 2.22 22.68
C PHE A 94 14.45 1.95 23.04
N THR A 95 15.33 1.99 22.05
CA THR A 95 16.78 1.87 22.21
C THR A 95 17.50 3.00 21.50
N THR A 96 18.66 3.39 22.02
CA THR A 96 19.55 4.39 21.41
C THR A 96 20.95 3.82 21.25
N LEU A 97 21.60 4.13 20.12
CA LEU A 97 22.99 3.80 19.87
C LEU A 97 23.91 4.81 20.59
N THR A 98 24.79 4.29 21.44
CA THR A 98 25.82 5.05 22.16
C THR A 98 27.23 4.67 21.71
N SER A 99 28.26 5.30 22.28
CA SER A 99 29.67 4.91 22.04
C SER A 99 30.00 3.49 22.51
N GLU A 100 29.22 2.94 23.44
CA GLU A 100 29.41 1.61 24.01
C GLU A 100 28.55 0.53 23.33
N GLY A 101 27.64 0.94 22.45
CA GLY A 101 26.68 0.07 21.78
C GLY A 101 25.23 0.53 22.00
N TRP A 102 24.28 -0.32 21.61
CA TRP A 102 22.85 -0.07 21.82
C TRP A 102 22.45 -0.22 23.29
N THR A 103 21.66 0.73 23.79
CA THR A 103 21.14 0.74 25.16
C THR A 103 19.63 0.91 25.16
N VAL A 104 18.95 0.30 26.14
CA VAL A 104 17.50 0.46 26.33
C VAL A 104 17.21 1.81 27.00
N ASP A 105 16.41 2.65 26.32
CA ASP A 105 15.96 3.95 26.83
C ASP A 105 14.71 3.79 27.71
N SER A 106 13.76 3.00 27.22
CA SER A 106 12.48 2.74 27.89
C SER A 106 11.95 1.36 27.53
N LEU A 107 11.16 0.80 28.46
CA LEU A 107 10.47 -0.46 28.32
C LEU A 107 9.08 -0.34 28.93
N GLU A 108 8.06 -0.50 28.11
CA GLU A 108 6.66 -0.27 28.47
C GLU A 108 5.83 -1.52 28.17
N LYS A 109 5.06 -1.99 29.15
CA LYS A 109 4.10 -3.08 28.95
C LYS A 109 2.90 -2.56 28.16
N LEU A 110 2.49 -3.27 27.11
CA LEU A 110 1.29 -2.94 26.37
C LEU A 110 0.03 -3.25 27.20
N PRO A 111 -1.05 -2.46 27.05
CA PRO A 111 -2.31 -2.76 27.72
C PRO A 111 -2.85 -4.14 27.35
N VAL A 112 -3.61 -4.75 28.27
CA VAL A 112 -4.32 -6.01 27.98
C VAL A 112 -5.21 -5.83 26.76
N GLY A 113 -5.24 -6.84 25.87
CA GLY A 113 -5.99 -6.78 24.61
C GLY A 113 -5.27 -6.04 23.46
N VAL A 114 -4.12 -5.41 23.72
CA VAL A 114 -3.30 -4.77 22.69
C VAL A 114 -2.20 -5.73 22.26
N GLN A 115 -2.21 -6.11 20.98
CA GLN A 115 -1.32 -7.12 20.43
C GLN A 115 -0.44 -6.54 19.31
N PRO A 116 0.88 -6.85 19.28
CA PRO A 116 1.73 -6.47 18.15
C PRO A 116 1.35 -7.27 16.89
N GLN A 117 1.86 -6.84 15.74
CA GLN A 117 1.67 -7.44 14.42
C GLN A 117 1.82 -8.99 14.45
N ILE A 118 0.99 -9.70 13.68
CA ILE A 118 1.17 -11.14 13.41
C ILE A 118 2.31 -11.31 12.40
N THR A 119 3.29 -12.14 12.76
CA THR A 119 4.51 -12.33 11.96
C THR A 119 4.37 -13.48 10.97
N VAL A 120 5.12 -13.47 9.87
CA VAL A 120 5.18 -14.58 8.90
C VAL A 120 5.52 -15.92 9.58
N GLN A 121 6.42 -15.90 10.56
CA GLN A 121 6.76 -17.09 11.34
C GLN A 121 5.56 -17.63 12.13
N GLU A 122 4.71 -16.77 12.69
CA GLU A 122 3.46 -17.21 13.35
C GLU A 122 2.45 -17.79 12.37
N LEU A 123 2.37 -17.26 11.14
CA LEU A 123 1.48 -17.78 10.09
C LEU A 123 1.90 -19.19 9.66
N ILE A 124 3.21 -19.42 9.48
CA ILE A 124 3.77 -20.75 9.13
C ILE A 124 3.51 -21.74 10.28
N LEU A 125 3.77 -21.34 11.51
CA LEU A 125 3.53 -22.17 12.69
C LEU A 125 2.04 -22.50 12.86
N ALA A 126 1.13 -21.60 12.45
CA ALA A 126 -0.31 -21.85 12.47
C ALA A 126 -0.66 -23.06 11.61
N GLU A 127 -0.22 -23.11 10.35
CA GLU A 127 -0.43 -24.25 9.47
C GLU A 127 0.16 -25.54 10.06
N GLU A 128 1.40 -25.49 10.57
CA GLU A 128 2.03 -26.65 11.20
C GLU A 128 1.23 -27.18 12.41
N THR A 129 0.61 -26.28 13.16
CA THR A 129 -0.22 -26.62 14.33
C THR A 129 -1.51 -27.29 13.88
N ILE A 130 -2.20 -26.72 12.89
CA ILE A 130 -3.42 -27.27 12.29
C ILE A 130 -3.19 -28.69 11.79
N ARG A 131 -2.08 -28.93 11.08
CA ARG A 131 -1.75 -30.23 10.49
C ARG A 131 -1.42 -31.32 11.52
N LYS A 132 -1.17 -30.94 12.78
CA LYS A 132 -0.85 -31.86 13.89
C LYS A 132 -1.99 -32.00 14.89
N ASP A 133 -3.02 -31.15 14.81
CA ASP A 133 -4.12 -31.17 15.77
C ASP A 133 -5.05 -32.39 15.54
N PRO A 134 -5.24 -33.26 16.55
CA PRO A 134 -6.05 -34.47 16.39
C PRO A 134 -7.50 -34.21 15.99
N LYS A 135 -8.11 -33.11 16.47
CA LYS A 135 -9.51 -32.83 16.18
C LYS A 135 -9.68 -32.29 14.77
N VAL A 136 -8.78 -31.42 14.32
CA VAL A 136 -8.74 -30.95 12.94
C VAL A 136 -8.55 -32.13 11.98
N ILE A 137 -7.62 -33.04 12.28
CA ILE A 137 -7.37 -34.24 11.46
C ILE A 137 -8.62 -35.13 11.38
N GLU A 138 -9.30 -35.38 12.51
CA GLU A 138 -10.56 -36.13 12.55
C GLU A 138 -11.63 -35.48 11.66
N LEU A 139 -11.78 -34.16 11.75
CA LEU A 139 -12.76 -33.41 10.97
C LEU A 139 -12.44 -33.36 9.48
N ALA A 140 -11.16 -33.27 9.10
CA ALA A 140 -10.71 -33.35 7.71
C ALA A 140 -10.95 -34.76 7.13
N ALA A 141 -10.62 -35.81 7.88
CA ALA A 141 -10.84 -37.19 7.47
C ALA A 141 -12.34 -37.50 7.23
N ALA A 142 -13.23 -36.91 8.03
CA ALA A 142 -14.68 -37.05 7.87
C ALA A 142 -15.21 -36.51 6.52
N VAL A 143 -14.44 -35.65 5.85
CA VAL A 143 -14.75 -35.13 4.50
C VAL A 143 -13.78 -35.63 3.42
N GLY A 144 -13.02 -36.69 3.72
CA GLY A 144 -12.15 -37.36 2.76
C GLY A 144 -10.77 -36.72 2.55
N VAL A 145 -10.34 -35.81 3.42
CA VAL A 145 -9.05 -35.12 3.34
C VAL A 145 -8.06 -35.74 4.32
N THR A 146 -6.89 -36.14 3.82
CA THR A 146 -5.80 -36.68 4.65
C THR A 146 -4.97 -35.56 5.31
N PRO A 147 -4.25 -35.84 6.41
CA PRO A 147 -3.38 -34.84 7.05
C PRO A 147 -2.31 -34.25 6.11
N GLU A 148 -1.82 -35.04 5.15
CA GLU A 148 -0.82 -34.61 4.18
C GLU A 148 -1.39 -33.63 3.16
N GLN A 149 -2.68 -33.75 2.85
CA GLN A 149 -3.42 -32.87 1.94
C GLN A 149 -3.94 -31.60 2.62
N LEU A 150 -3.89 -31.53 3.95
CA LEU A 150 -4.43 -30.41 4.72
C LEU A 150 -3.45 -29.24 4.75
N HIS A 151 -3.95 -28.07 4.40
CA HIS A 151 -3.23 -26.80 4.36
C HIS A 151 -4.07 -25.69 4.96
N ALA A 152 -3.41 -24.62 5.40
CA ALA A 152 -4.08 -23.50 6.03
C ALA A 152 -3.42 -22.16 5.74
N ASP A 153 -4.23 -21.16 5.43
CA ASP A 153 -3.82 -19.76 5.53
C ASP A 153 -4.10 -19.28 6.97
N GLY A 154 -3.03 -19.00 7.72
CA GLY A 154 -3.13 -18.34 9.02
C GLY A 154 -3.48 -16.86 8.86
N TRP A 155 -4.48 -16.39 9.60
CA TRP A 155 -4.95 -15.01 9.58
C TRP A 155 -5.04 -14.48 11.00
N SER A 156 -4.82 -13.17 11.18
CA SER A 156 -5.30 -12.46 12.36
C SER A 156 -6.78 -12.80 12.57
N ILE A 157 -7.19 -12.99 13.84
CA ILE A 157 -8.61 -13.19 14.15
C ILE A 157 -9.46 -11.96 13.78
N GLY A 158 -8.83 -10.81 13.50
CA GLY A 158 -9.47 -9.52 13.35
C GLY A 158 -9.91 -9.02 14.72
N PHE A 159 -11.17 -9.30 15.07
CA PHE A 159 -11.72 -9.12 16.42
C PHE A 159 -12.70 -10.25 16.73
N GLU A 160 -12.67 -10.74 17.97
CA GLU A 160 -13.59 -11.76 18.47
C GLU A 160 -13.77 -11.61 19.99
N GLY A 161 -15.01 -11.46 20.43
CA GLY A 161 -15.33 -11.16 21.84
C GLY A 161 -15.55 -12.38 22.74
N ARG A 162 -15.59 -13.60 22.18
CA ARG A 162 -15.79 -14.85 22.94
C ARG A 162 -14.57 -15.26 23.77
N PHE A 163 -13.36 -14.92 23.31
CA PHE A 163 -12.12 -15.33 23.96
C PHE A 163 -11.59 -14.24 24.91
N PRO A 164 -10.82 -14.62 25.95
CA PRO A 164 -10.18 -13.63 26.81
C PRO A 164 -9.22 -12.73 26.02
N GLU A 165 -9.23 -11.43 26.30
CA GLU A 165 -8.40 -10.41 25.63
C GLU A 165 -6.88 -10.67 25.77
N SER A 166 -6.47 -11.45 26.76
CA SER A 166 -5.08 -11.84 26.98
C SER A 166 -4.57 -12.94 26.03
N VAL A 167 -5.45 -13.63 25.31
CA VAL A 167 -5.07 -14.69 24.38
C VAL A 167 -4.76 -14.08 23.02
N ARG A 168 -3.61 -14.42 22.44
CA ARG A 168 -3.21 -13.98 21.10
C ARG A 168 -3.78 -14.95 20.06
N LEU A 169 -4.63 -14.48 19.17
CA LEU A 169 -5.49 -15.35 18.35
C LEU A 169 -5.18 -15.24 16.85
N GLN A 170 -5.20 -16.39 16.20
CA GLN A 170 -5.30 -16.51 14.75
C GLN A 170 -6.51 -17.39 14.38
N GLN A 171 -7.08 -17.16 13.20
CA GLN A 171 -8.00 -18.08 12.54
C GLN A 171 -7.30 -18.71 11.34
N CYS A 172 -7.66 -19.95 11.02
CA CYS A 172 -7.02 -20.70 9.94
C CYS A 172 -8.06 -21.03 8.87
N LEU A 173 -7.89 -20.46 7.68
CA LEU A 173 -8.74 -20.79 6.53
C LEU A 173 -8.17 -22.06 5.87
N LEU A 174 -8.97 -23.11 5.82
CA LEU A 174 -8.49 -24.45 5.46
C LEU A 174 -8.75 -24.79 4.00
N PHE A 175 -7.78 -25.48 3.41
CA PHE A 175 -7.82 -25.95 2.03
C PHE A 175 -7.21 -27.35 1.93
N ALA A 176 -7.68 -28.13 0.95
CA ALA A 176 -7.05 -29.37 0.55
C ALA A 176 -6.13 -29.14 -0.65
N ARG A 177 -5.05 -29.91 -0.76
CA ARG A 177 -4.22 -29.97 -1.96
C ARG A 177 -3.94 -31.42 -2.31
N TYR A 178 -4.36 -31.87 -3.50
CA TYR A 178 -4.27 -33.27 -3.93
C TYR A 178 -3.00 -33.55 -4.75
N GLY A 179 -2.42 -32.54 -5.37
CA GLY A 179 -1.12 -32.57 -6.05
C GLY A 179 -0.11 -31.58 -5.45
N LYS A 180 1.18 -31.90 -5.50
CA LYS A 180 2.24 -31.08 -4.88
C LYS A 180 2.16 -29.59 -5.21
N ASP A 181 1.98 -29.28 -6.50
CA ASP A 181 2.03 -27.92 -7.06
C ASP A 181 0.63 -27.42 -7.50
N GLU A 182 -0.42 -28.14 -7.12
CA GLU A 182 -1.82 -27.81 -7.44
C GLU A 182 -2.26 -26.50 -6.76
N ASN A 183 -3.19 -25.80 -7.40
CA ASN A 183 -3.81 -24.62 -6.82
C ASN A 183 -4.54 -24.95 -5.51
N LEU A 184 -3.92 -24.56 -4.40
CA LEU A 184 -4.44 -24.72 -3.04
C LEU A 184 -5.89 -24.25 -2.90
N TYR A 185 -6.23 -23.11 -3.48
CA TYR A 185 -7.53 -22.46 -3.30
C TYR A 185 -8.67 -23.18 -4.01
N ALA A 186 -8.38 -24.17 -4.86
CA ALA A 186 -9.39 -24.92 -5.59
C ALA A 186 -10.24 -25.83 -4.68
N HIS A 187 -9.79 -26.11 -3.44
CA HIS A 187 -10.44 -27.09 -2.57
C HIS A 187 -10.65 -26.56 -1.13
N PRO A 188 -11.44 -25.50 -0.92
CA PRO A 188 -11.72 -24.98 0.43
C PRO A 188 -12.47 -26.00 1.31
N LEU A 189 -12.13 -26.05 2.60
CA LEU A 189 -12.78 -26.89 3.62
C LEU A 189 -13.83 -26.13 4.44
N ASP A 190 -14.72 -26.89 5.08
CA ASP A 190 -15.98 -26.41 5.67
C ASP A 190 -15.91 -26.00 7.14
N PHE A 191 -14.71 -25.75 7.66
CA PHE A 191 -14.53 -25.31 9.04
C PHE A 191 -13.29 -24.45 9.19
N ILE A 192 -13.29 -23.61 10.23
CA ILE A 192 -12.27 -22.59 10.48
C ILE A 192 -11.78 -22.74 11.92
N PRO A 193 -10.63 -23.39 12.14
CA PRO A 193 -10.00 -23.45 13.46
C PRO A 193 -9.56 -22.07 13.95
N VAL A 194 -9.56 -21.90 15.28
CA VAL A 194 -9.00 -20.76 16.00
C VAL A 194 -7.87 -21.27 16.88
N ILE A 195 -6.72 -20.60 16.84
CA ILE A 195 -5.53 -20.99 17.60
C ILE A 195 -5.08 -19.91 18.59
N ASP A 196 -4.56 -20.35 19.73
CA ASP A 196 -3.69 -19.53 20.59
C ASP A 196 -2.29 -19.52 19.97
N SER A 197 -1.84 -18.36 19.50
CA SER A 197 -0.58 -18.17 18.76
C SER A 197 0.65 -18.11 19.64
N ASN A 198 0.49 -17.99 20.96
CA ASN A 198 1.61 -18.10 21.89
C ASN A 198 1.82 -19.56 22.30
N LYS A 199 0.73 -20.30 22.51
CA LYS A 199 0.80 -21.72 22.88
C LYS A 199 0.89 -22.66 21.69
N MET A 200 0.57 -22.17 20.49
CA MET A 200 0.41 -22.98 19.27
C MET A 200 -0.55 -24.14 19.49
N GLN A 201 -1.78 -23.82 19.91
CA GLN A 201 -2.83 -24.80 20.23
C GLN A 201 -4.14 -24.39 19.57
N VAL A 202 -4.85 -25.36 18.98
CA VAL A 202 -6.25 -25.18 18.56
C VAL A 202 -7.12 -25.08 19.80
N ILE A 203 -7.87 -23.99 19.92
CA ILE A 203 -8.72 -23.72 21.09
C ILE A 203 -10.21 -23.73 20.75
N HIS A 204 -10.58 -23.60 19.48
CA HIS A 204 -11.95 -23.66 19.00
C HIS A 204 -12.00 -23.97 17.50
N ILE A 205 -13.14 -24.45 17.00
CA ILE A 205 -13.37 -24.71 15.57
C ILE A 205 -14.77 -24.20 15.21
N ASP A 206 -14.83 -23.19 14.35
CA ASP A 206 -16.09 -22.64 13.86
C ASP A 206 -16.54 -23.34 12.57
N PHE A 207 -17.85 -23.50 12.39
CA PHE A 207 -18.47 -23.98 11.15
C PHE A 207 -19.32 -22.87 10.54
N PRO A 208 -18.95 -22.33 9.37
CA PRO A 208 -19.76 -21.31 8.72
C PRO A 208 -21.13 -21.87 8.31
N ALA A 209 -22.18 -21.10 8.59
CA ALA A 209 -23.53 -21.37 8.12
C ALA A 209 -23.65 -21.08 6.62
N HIS A 210 -24.69 -21.57 5.96
CA HIS A 210 -24.87 -21.42 4.53
C HIS A 210 -26.26 -20.94 4.12
N ARG A 211 -26.40 -20.46 2.88
CA ARG A 211 -27.64 -19.87 2.35
C ARG A 211 -28.32 -20.78 1.33
N VAL A 212 -29.58 -21.12 1.59
CA VAL A 212 -30.38 -21.94 0.68
C VAL A 212 -30.68 -21.18 -0.61
N SER A 213 -30.29 -21.74 -1.76
CA SER A 213 -30.36 -21.03 -3.06
C SER A 213 -31.75 -20.50 -3.42
N SER A 214 -32.81 -21.25 -3.11
CA SER A 214 -34.17 -20.92 -3.52
C SER A 214 -34.80 -19.78 -2.70
N SER A 215 -34.40 -19.61 -1.45
CA SER A 215 -35.02 -18.68 -0.50
C SER A 215 -34.07 -17.64 0.08
N ASN A 216 -32.76 -17.75 -0.21
CA ASN A 216 -31.69 -16.96 0.40
C ASN A 216 -31.72 -16.96 1.94
N THR A 217 -32.31 -18.01 2.54
CA THR A 217 -32.43 -18.17 3.99
C THR A 217 -31.15 -18.75 4.55
N LEU A 218 -30.67 -18.19 5.66
CA LEU A 218 -29.51 -18.70 6.39
C LEU A 218 -29.90 -19.99 7.12
N SER A 219 -29.03 -21.00 7.09
CA SER A 219 -29.22 -22.28 7.79
C SER A 219 -29.17 -22.12 9.32
N ALA A 220 -28.34 -21.20 9.80
CA ALA A 220 -28.27 -20.83 11.21
C ALA A 220 -29.40 -19.86 11.58
N HIS A 221 -29.82 -19.90 12.84
CA HIS A 221 -30.85 -18.99 13.37
C HIS A 221 -30.38 -17.53 13.50
N SER A 222 -29.06 -17.28 13.43
CA SER A 222 -28.45 -15.97 13.63
C SER A 222 -27.14 -15.86 12.85
N THR A 223 -26.73 -14.63 12.56
CA THR A 223 -25.38 -14.30 12.06
C THR A 223 -24.37 -14.08 13.20
N ALA A 224 -24.83 -14.08 14.46
CA ALA A 224 -23.96 -14.01 15.62
C ALA A 224 -23.18 -15.32 15.82
N TRP A 225 -22.04 -15.22 16.49
CA TRP A 225 -21.29 -16.40 16.91
C TRP A 225 -22.11 -17.26 17.89
N PRO A 226 -22.01 -18.61 17.82
CA PRO A 226 -22.52 -19.48 18.86
C PRO A 226 -21.66 -19.39 20.13
N ALA A 227 -22.19 -19.87 21.26
CA ALA A 227 -21.43 -19.93 22.51
C ALA A 227 -20.24 -20.92 22.37
N LEU A 228 -19.13 -20.69 23.10
CA LEU A 228 -17.93 -21.53 22.97
C LEU A 228 -18.15 -22.99 23.39
N ASP A 229 -19.14 -23.25 24.25
CA ASP A 229 -19.55 -24.57 24.73
C ASP A 229 -20.66 -25.21 23.87
N GLU A 230 -21.20 -24.49 22.90
CA GLU A 230 -22.16 -24.99 21.93
C GLU A 230 -21.45 -25.79 20.81
N ASP A 231 -22.11 -26.82 20.29
CA ASP A 231 -21.64 -27.53 19.09
C ASP A 231 -21.76 -26.62 17.86
N ALA A 232 -20.63 -26.07 17.42
CA ALA A 232 -20.57 -25.14 16.30
C ALA A 232 -21.11 -25.73 14.98
N LEU A 233 -20.94 -27.03 14.72
CA LEU A 233 -21.49 -27.67 13.53
C LEU A 233 -23.01 -27.71 13.62
N LYS A 234 -23.56 -28.13 14.76
CA LYS A 234 -25.01 -28.12 14.98
C LYS A 234 -25.59 -26.71 14.89
N ALA A 235 -24.93 -25.72 15.49
CA ALA A 235 -25.35 -24.31 15.46
C ALA A 235 -25.35 -23.72 14.04
N SER A 236 -24.45 -24.18 13.17
CA SER A 236 -24.43 -23.80 11.75
C SER A 236 -25.68 -24.24 10.98
N GLY A 237 -26.44 -25.20 11.53
CA GLY A 237 -27.69 -25.70 10.94
C GLY A 237 -27.47 -26.54 9.68
N ARG A 238 -26.27 -27.13 9.52
CA ARG A 238 -25.90 -27.88 8.32
C ARG A 238 -25.06 -29.13 8.56
N GLU A 239 -25.08 -29.99 7.55
CA GLU A 239 -24.21 -31.15 7.47
C GLU A 239 -22.79 -30.77 7.02
N ARG A 240 -21.86 -31.71 7.18
CA ARG A 240 -20.50 -31.60 6.67
C ARG A 240 -20.47 -31.60 5.15
N ILE A 241 -19.62 -30.77 4.56
CA ILE A 241 -19.54 -30.59 3.11
C ILE A 241 -18.12 -30.98 2.65
N PRO A 242 -17.97 -31.99 1.79
CA PRO A 242 -16.66 -32.33 1.23
C PRO A 242 -16.16 -31.23 0.30
N PRO A 243 -14.83 -30.97 0.23
CA PRO A 243 -14.31 -29.97 -0.68
C PRO A 243 -14.66 -30.32 -2.14
N PRO A 244 -14.81 -29.32 -3.03
CA PRO A 244 -14.86 -29.59 -4.47
C PRO A 244 -13.60 -30.34 -4.91
N LEU A 245 -13.70 -31.20 -5.92
CA LEU A 245 -12.59 -32.00 -6.44
C LEU A 245 -12.13 -31.55 -7.82
N GLU A 246 -12.82 -30.57 -8.43
CA GLU A 246 -12.41 -30.05 -9.73
C GLU A 246 -11.12 -29.23 -9.58
N HIS A 247 -10.13 -29.57 -10.40
CA HIS A 247 -8.87 -28.85 -10.49
C HIS A 247 -9.07 -27.46 -11.13
N HIS A 248 -8.49 -26.44 -10.50
CA HIS A 248 -8.46 -25.07 -11.01
C HIS A 248 -7.03 -24.53 -11.06
N ASP A 249 -6.14 -25.26 -11.72
CA ASP A 249 -4.74 -24.89 -11.87
C ASP A 249 -4.51 -23.78 -12.91
N PHE A 250 -3.41 -23.05 -12.73
CA PHE A 250 -2.95 -21.99 -13.63
C PHE A 250 -1.52 -22.19 -14.14
N LEU A 251 -0.78 -23.15 -13.57
CA LEU A 251 0.57 -23.47 -14.02
C LEU A 251 0.51 -24.14 -15.40
N PRO A 252 1.35 -23.74 -16.38
CA PRO A 252 1.26 -24.26 -17.75
C PRO A 252 1.36 -25.78 -17.88
N ASP A 253 2.18 -26.42 -17.06
CA ASP A 253 2.39 -27.86 -17.01
C ASP A 253 1.20 -28.61 -16.38
N LEU A 254 0.51 -28.03 -15.40
CA LEU A 254 -0.73 -28.57 -14.83
C LEU A 254 -1.93 -28.34 -15.76
N LEU A 255 -2.06 -27.15 -16.35
CA LEU A 255 -3.08 -26.86 -17.37
C LEU A 255 -2.99 -27.84 -18.55
N ALA A 256 -1.77 -28.21 -18.96
CA ALA A 256 -1.54 -29.20 -20.01
C ALA A 256 -2.06 -30.62 -19.66
N GLN A 257 -2.30 -30.91 -18.38
CA GLN A 257 -2.81 -32.18 -17.87
C GLN A 257 -4.33 -32.15 -17.63
N ARG A 258 -4.98 -30.97 -17.62
CA ARG A 258 -6.41 -30.83 -17.32
C ARG A 258 -7.29 -31.54 -18.35
N PRO A 259 -8.18 -32.46 -17.94
CA PRO A 259 -9.11 -33.14 -18.85
C PRO A 259 -9.98 -32.15 -19.64
N GLY A 260 -10.08 -32.34 -20.96
CA GLY A 260 -10.88 -31.47 -21.82
C GLY A 260 -10.25 -30.10 -22.14
N TYR A 261 -9.15 -29.71 -21.47
CA TYR A 261 -8.40 -28.51 -21.82
C TYR A 261 -7.64 -28.75 -23.13
N LYS A 262 -8.15 -28.18 -24.23
CA LYS A 262 -7.41 -28.18 -25.49
C LYS A 262 -6.23 -27.23 -25.35
N LYS A 263 -4.99 -27.74 -25.46
CA LYS A 263 -3.77 -26.93 -25.52
C LYS A 263 -3.89 -25.85 -26.60
N SER A 264 -4.37 -24.68 -26.21
CA SER A 264 -4.20 -23.44 -26.95
C SER A 264 -3.30 -22.52 -26.14
N ILE A 265 -2.19 -23.06 -25.61
CA ILE A 265 -1.08 -22.20 -25.17
C ILE A 265 -0.76 -21.35 -26.40
N ARG A 266 -0.90 -20.02 -26.25
CA ARG A 266 -0.65 -19.10 -27.35
C ARG A 266 0.76 -19.35 -27.89
N PRO A 267 0.99 -19.23 -29.21
CA PRO A 267 2.35 -19.19 -29.73
C PRO A 267 3.18 -18.17 -28.92
N PRO A 268 4.48 -18.42 -28.70
CA PRO A 268 5.34 -17.46 -28.02
C PRO A 268 5.17 -16.05 -28.59
N VAL A 269 4.92 -15.08 -27.71
CA VAL A 269 4.83 -13.67 -28.11
C VAL A 269 6.23 -13.23 -28.57
N LYS A 270 6.29 -12.41 -29.63
CA LYS A 270 7.57 -11.87 -30.11
C LYS A 270 8.26 -11.10 -28.97
N PRO A 271 9.57 -11.29 -28.73
CA PRO A 271 10.27 -10.61 -27.64
C PRO A 271 10.19 -9.08 -27.76
N LEU A 272 10.08 -8.42 -26.61
CA LEU A 272 10.21 -6.97 -26.45
C LEU A 272 11.40 -6.69 -25.51
N HIS A 273 12.49 -6.16 -26.05
CA HIS A 273 13.69 -5.87 -25.27
C HIS A 273 13.75 -4.39 -24.88
N VAL A 274 13.91 -4.12 -23.58
CA VAL A 274 14.16 -2.79 -23.04
C VAL A 274 15.64 -2.70 -22.68
N VAL A 275 16.41 -1.89 -23.41
CA VAL A 275 17.87 -1.81 -23.29
C VAL A 275 18.30 -0.36 -23.07
N GLN A 276 19.22 -0.16 -22.13
CA GLN A 276 19.87 1.12 -21.86
C GLN A 276 21.39 0.96 -22.06
N PRO A 277 21.91 1.17 -23.28
CA PRO A 277 23.29 0.86 -23.63
C PRO A 277 24.31 1.70 -22.85
N ASP A 278 23.96 2.94 -22.54
CA ASP A 278 24.81 3.90 -21.83
C ASP A 278 24.56 3.94 -20.31
N GLY A 279 23.78 2.97 -19.79
CA GLY A 279 23.37 2.93 -18.39
C GLY A 279 22.09 3.72 -18.09
N VAL A 280 21.78 3.86 -16.81
CA VAL A 280 20.56 4.53 -16.31
C VAL A 280 20.82 6.03 -16.11
N GLY A 281 19.75 6.83 -16.18
CA GLY A 281 19.76 8.27 -15.97
C GLY A 281 19.60 8.72 -14.51
N PHE A 282 19.50 7.78 -13.56
CA PHE A 282 19.48 8.06 -12.12
C PHE A 282 20.81 7.66 -11.47
N THR A 283 21.11 8.26 -10.31
CA THR A 283 22.25 7.88 -9.48
C THR A 283 21.80 7.52 -8.07
N MET A 284 22.57 6.66 -7.40
CA MET A 284 22.30 6.19 -6.04
C MET A 284 23.52 6.46 -5.15
N ASN A 285 23.27 7.03 -3.97
CA ASN A 285 24.24 7.13 -2.87
C ASN A 285 23.64 6.48 -1.62
N GLY A 286 23.95 5.20 -1.40
CA GLY A 286 23.20 4.39 -0.43
C GLY A 286 21.73 4.34 -0.84
N ASN A 287 20.86 4.91 0.00
CA ASN A 287 19.42 5.01 -0.23
C ASN A 287 18.96 6.37 -0.80
N GLU A 288 19.88 7.32 -1.01
CA GLU A 288 19.55 8.57 -1.70
C GLU A 288 19.56 8.35 -3.22
N LEU A 289 18.52 8.88 -3.88
CA LEU A 289 18.31 8.79 -5.32
C LEU A 289 18.27 10.19 -5.91
N GLU A 290 19.00 10.40 -7.02
CA GLU A 290 18.90 11.62 -7.83
C GLU A 290 18.56 11.27 -9.30
N TRP A 291 17.55 11.93 -9.87
CA TRP A 291 17.09 11.70 -11.25
C TRP A 291 16.33 12.90 -11.79
N GLN A 292 16.73 13.45 -12.95
CA GLN A 292 15.98 14.50 -13.66
C GLN A 292 15.48 15.63 -12.73
N ASN A 293 16.40 16.27 -12.00
CA ASN A 293 16.16 17.30 -10.98
C ASN A 293 15.51 16.82 -9.66
N TRP A 294 14.97 15.61 -9.60
CA TRP A 294 14.50 15.02 -8.34
C TRP A 294 15.65 14.57 -7.46
N LYS A 295 15.48 14.77 -6.15
CA LYS A 295 16.28 14.12 -5.11
C LYS A 295 15.38 13.63 -3.98
N LEU A 296 15.58 12.38 -3.55
CA LEU A 296 14.79 11.75 -2.48
C LEU A 296 15.58 10.63 -1.78
N HIS A 297 15.08 10.20 -0.62
CA HIS A 297 15.55 9.03 0.12
C HIS A 297 14.53 7.89 0.02
N VAL A 298 15.00 6.67 -0.25
CA VAL A 298 14.18 5.46 -0.33
C VAL A 298 14.37 4.62 0.93
N ALA A 299 13.38 4.61 1.81
CA ALA A 299 13.41 3.85 3.05
C ALA A 299 12.62 2.54 2.95
N PHE A 300 12.90 1.64 3.89
CA PHE A 300 12.20 0.38 4.08
C PHE A 300 11.84 0.20 5.56
N SER A 301 10.62 -0.22 5.87
CA SER A 301 10.20 -0.64 7.22
C SER A 301 9.39 -1.93 7.18
N HIS A 302 9.36 -2.69 8.29
CA HIS A 302 8.58 -3.94 8.34
C HIS A 302 7.09 -3.72 8.05
N ARG A 303 6.55 -2.54 8.39
CA ARG A 303 5.11 -2.27 8.33
C ARG A 303 4.68 -1.68 7.00
N GLU A 304 5.33 -0.61 6.59
CA GLU A 304 4.93 0.14 5.39
C GLU A 304 5.57 -0.43 4.12
N GLY A 305 6.66 -1.20 4.28
CA GLY A 305 7.54 -1.53 3.17
C GLY A 305 8.26 -0.27 2.71
N ILE A 306 8.05 0.14 1.45
CA ILE A 306 8.65 1.37 0.90
C ILE A 306 8.08 2.62 1.57
N ALA A 307 8.96 3.53 1.98
CA ALA A 307 8.62 4.91 2.24
C ALA A 307 9.59 5.85 1.51
N LEU A 308 9.07 6.87 0.83
CA LEU A 308 9.87 7.88 0.17
C LEU A 308 9.96 9.11 1.05
N SER A 309 11.17 9.58 1.33
CA SER A 309 11.39 10.71 2.23
C SER A 309 12.19 11.82 1.56
N THR A 310 12.11 13.01 2.14
CA THR A 310 12.96 14.18 1.81
C THR A 310 12.97 14.51 0.31
N VAL A 311 11.80 14.41 -0.33
CA VAL A 311 11.60 14.66 -1.77
C VAL A 311 11.74 16.15 -2.06
N THR A 312 12.70 16.47 -2.93
CA THR A 312 12.99 17.83 -3.40
C THR A 312 13.13 17.86 -4.92
N TYR A 313 13.00 19.05 -5.49
CA TYR A 313 13.23 19.31 -6.91
C TYR A 313 14.23 20.45 -7.09
N ASN A 314 15.23 20.27 -7.96
CA ASN A 314 16.18 21.31 -8.34
C ASN A 314 15.58 22.19 -9.45
N ASP A 315 15.01 23.32 -9.07
CA ASP A 315 14.44 24.32 -9.98
C ASP A 315 15.52 25.35 -10.35
N GLN A 316 16.30 25.02 -11.39
CA GLN A 316 17.34 25.90 -11.95
C GLN A 316 18.39 26.37 -10.92
N GLY A 317 18.79 25.47 -10.02
CA GLY A 317 19.77 25.73 -8.95
C GLY A 317 19.15 26.00 -7.58
N GLU A 318 17.84 26.22 -7.50
CA GLU A 318 17.11 26.30 -6.23
C GLU A 318 16.58 24.91 -5.84
N ILE A 319 17.06 24.36 -4.71
CA ILE A 319 16.50 23.12 -4.15
C ILE A 319 15.19 23.44 -3.43
N ARG A 320 14.08 22.96 -4.00
CA ARG A 320 12.74 23.24 -3.51
C ARG A 320 12.11 22.00 -2.90
N PRO A 321 11.74 22.02 -1.61
CA PRO A 321 11.14 20.88 -0.93
C PRO A 321 9.70 20.63 -1.38
N ILE A 322 9.28 19.36 -1.43
CA ILE A 322 7.93 18.94 -1.86
C ILE A 322 7.28 18.02 -0.83
N LEU A 323 7.89 16.87 -0.50
CA LEU A 323 7.34 15.91 0.47
C LEU A 323 8.40 15.50 1.48
N TYR A 324 8.12 15.63 2.78
CA TYR A 324 8.99 15.08 3.80
C TYR A 324 8.88 13.56 3.83
N ARG A 325 7.66 13.02 3.68
CA ARG A 325 7.43 11.58 3.67
C ARG A 325 6.17 11.16 2.91
N LEU A 326 6.25 10.06 2.17
CA LEU A 326 5.16 9.46 1.41
C LEU A 326 5.22 7.94 1.55
N SER A 327 4.14 7.33 2.05
CA SER A 327 4.05 5.87 2.21
C SER A 327 2.60 5.38 2.34
N LEU A 328 2.40 4.08 2.16
CA LEU A 328 1.19 3.38 2.59
C LEU A 328 1.31 3.09 4.09
N VAL A 329 0.36 3.58 4.89
CA VAL A 329 0.42 3.47 6.37
C VAL A 329 -0.68 2.62 6.97
N GLU A 330 -1.74 2.33 6.23
CA GLU A 330 -2.74 1.36 6.62
C GLU A 330 -3.53 0.86 5.42
N MET A 331 -4.16 -0.31 5.57
CA MET A 331 -5.24 -0.74 4.69
C MET A 331 -6.28 -1.54 5.47
N VAL A 332 -7.45 -1.74 4.90
CA VAL A 332 -8.46 -2.66 5.42
C VAL A 332 -9.18 -3.36 4.27
N VAL A 333 -9.36 -4.68 4.39
CA VAL A 333 -10.00 -5.54 3.39
C VAL A 333 -11.28 -6.19 3.93
N PRO A 334 -12.37 -5.43 4.14
CA PRO A 334 -13.59 -5.93 4.75
C PRO A 334 -14.40 -6.78 3.75
N TYR A 335 -14.70 -8.02 4.14
CA TYR A 335 -15.61 -8.91 3.42
C TYR A 335 -17.07 -8.67 3.82
N ALA A 336 -17.98 -8.90 2.87
CA ALA A 336 -19.39 -8.53 3.01
C ALA A 336 -20.30 -9.66 3.51
N ALA A 337 -19.82 -10.90 3.58
CA ALA A 337 -20.59 -12.05 4.04
C ALA A 337 -20.90 -11.92 5.54
N PRO A 338 -22.19 -11.80 5.93
CA PRO A 338 -22.55 -11.48 7.31
C PRO A 338 -22.58 -12.70 8.23
N GLU A 339 -22.66 -13.91 7.70
CA GLU A 339 -22.75 -15.13 8.50
C GLU A 339 -21.44 -15.48 9.21
N HIS A 340 -21.55 -15.79 10.51
CA HIS A 340 -20.41 -16.19 11.33
C HIS A 340 -19.66 -17.38 10.72
N PRO A 341 -18.32 -17.37 10.67
CA PRO A 341 -17.39 -16.36 11.17
C PRO A 341 -16.86 -15.38 10.12
N HIS A 342 -17.45 -15.29 8.93
CA HIS A 342 -16.96 -14.44 7.85
C HIS A 342 -16.85 -12.95 8.22
N PRO A 343 -17.65 -12.38 9.13
CA PRO A 343 -17.43 -11.04 9.65
C PRO A 343 -16.08 -10.80 10.29
N ARG A 344 -15.27 -11.84 10.60
CA ARG A 344 -13.86 -11.73 11.04
C ARG A 344 -12.88 -11.37 9.92
N LYS A 345 -13.30 -11.48 8.66
CA LYS A 345 -12.47 -11.18 7.49
C LYS A 345 -12.56 -9.69 7.17
N PHE A 346 -11.72 -8.92 7.84
CA PHE A 346 -11.53 -7.49 7.60
C PHE A 346 -10.08 -7.12 7.93
N ALA A 347 -9.17 -7.80 7.25
CA ALA A 347 -7.75 -7.75 7.53
C ALA A 347 -7.22 -6.33 7.34
N PHE A 348 -6.40 -5.88 8.29
CA PHE A 348 -5.64 -4.64 8.17
C PHE A 348 -4.23 -5.00 7.76
N ASP A 349 -4.00 -5.32 6.48
CA ASP A 349 -2.78 -6.06 6.14
C ASP A 349 -1.49 -5.33 6.52
N VAL A 350 -1.50 -3.99 6.45
CA VAL A 350 -0.38 -3.16 6.88
C VAL A 350 -0.20 -3.28 8.41
N GLY A 351 -1.22 -3.00 9.21
CA GLY A 351 -1.13 -3.04 10.68
C GLY A 351 -1.10 -4.41 11.34
N GLU A 352 -1.66 -5.44 10.70
CA GLU A 352 -1.76 -6.81 11.21
C GLU A 352 -0.64 -7.72 10.71
N TYR A 353 -0.10 -7.49 9.51
CA TYR A 353 0.91 -8.37 8.89
C TYR A 353 2.16 -7.68 8.34
N GLY A 354 2.12 -6.38 8.09
CA GLY A 354 3.23 -5.54 7.64
C GLY A 354 3.66 -5.78 6.19
N MET A 355 3.57 -4.77 5.32
CA MET A 355 3.93 -4.89 3.90
C MET A 355 5.41 -5.20 3.68
N GLY A 356 6.30 -4.67 4.53
CA GLY A 356 7.72 -4.99 4.44
C GLY A 356 8.03 -6.43 4.83
N THR A 357 7.37 -6.94 5.88
CA THR A 357 7.48 -8.36 6.28
C THR A 357 6.92 -9.32 5.24
N GLN A 358 5.94 -8.86 4.45
CA GLN A 358 5.31 -9.62 3.35
C GLN A 358 5.95 -9.36 1.97
N ALA A 359 7.05 -8.59 1.91
CA ALA A 359 7.69 -8.24 0.64
C ALA A 359 8.30 -9.47 -0.05
N ASN A 360 8.09 -9.60 -1.36
CA ASN A 360 8.71 -10.65 -2.17
C ASN A 360 10.18 -10.33 -2.47
N GLU A 361 11.00 -11.37 -2.69
CA GLU A 361 12.32 -11.22 -3.30
C GLU A 361 12.17 -11.15 -4.82
N LEU A 362 12.23 -9.94 -5.38
CA LEU A 362 11.95 -9.67 -6.79
C LEU A 362 13.07 -10.22 -7.70
N SER A 363 12.66 -10.89 -8.78
CA SER A 363 13.56 -11.53 -9.75
C SER A 363 13.78 -10.67 -10.98
N LEU A 364 15.05 -10.50 -11.37
CA LEU A 364 15.46 -9.73 -12.54
C LEU A 364 14.88 -10.34 -13.83
N GLY A 365 14.18 -9.51 -14.63
CA GLY A 365 13.61 -9.90 -15.91
C GLY A 365 12.24 -10.59 -15.82
N CYS A 366 11.72 -10.84 -14.61
CA CYS A 366 10.36 -11.35 -14.39
C CYS A 366 9.47 -10.27 -13.79
N ASP A 367 9.74 -9.86 -12.55
CA ASP A 367 8.93 -8.85 -11.84
C ASP A 367 9.26 -7.43 -12.31
N CYS A 368 10.52 -7.20 -12.67
CA CYS A 368 11.03 -5.94 -13.20
C CYS A 368 11.80 -6.16 -14.50
N LEU A 369 11.41 -5.43 -15.55
CA LEU A 369 11.99 -5.53 -16.89
C LEU A 369 12.81 -4.28 -17.23
N GLY A 370 14.04 -4.47 -17.73
CA GLY A 370 14.93 -3.38 -18.14
C GLY A 370 16.24 -3.39 -17.39
N LYS A 371 16.83 -2.21 -17.16
CA LYS A 371 18.07 -2.03 -16.39
C LYS A 371 17.71 -1.67 -14.95
N ILE A 372 17.77 -2.66 -14.06
CA ILE A 372 17.22 -2.56 -12.70
C ILE A 372 18.31 -2.34 -11.65
N HIS A 373 18.05 -1.46 -10.69
CA HIS A 373 18.75 -1.37 -9.41
C HIS A 373 17.84 -1.89 -8.29
N TYR A 374 18.37 -2.73 -7.40
CA TYR A 374 17.60 -3.26 -6.27
C TYR A 374 18.12 -2.71 -4.94
N LEU A 375 17.21 -2.40 -4.03
CA LEU A 375 17.53 -2.20 -2.62
C LEU A 375 16.98 -3.37 -1.78
N PRO A 376 17.75 -3.83 -0.76
CA PRO A 376 17.28 -4.87 0.14
C PRO A 376 16.31 -4.33 1.18
N GLY A 377 15.54 -5.24 1.78
CA GLY A 377 14.75 -5.00 2.99
C GLY A 377 15.18 -5.95 4.10
N SER A 378 14.86 -5.62 5.36
CA SER A 378 15.05 -6.52 6.49
C SER A 378 14.04 -6.28 7.61
N TYR A 379 13.76 -7.33 8.36
CA TYR A 379 12.93 -7.31 9.57
C TYR A 379 13.49 -8.29 10.62
N ILE A 380 13.03 -8.17 11.86
CA ILE A 380 13.49 -9.00 12.98
C ILE A 380 12.73 -10.33 13.04
N GLY A 381 13.44 -11.43 13.22
CA GLY A 381 12.88 -12.75 13.51
C GLY A 381 12.63 -12.95 15.00
N HIS A 382 11.83 -13.96 15.36
CA HIS A 382 11.43 -14.24 16.75
C HIS A 382 12.59 -14.39 17.73
N ASP A 383 13.75 -14.88 17.27
CA ASP A 383 14.95 -15.09 18.08
C ASP A 383 15.84 -13.84 18.17
N GLY A 384 15.46 -12.74 17.53
CA GLY A 384 16.19 -11.48 17.48
C GLY A 384 17.22 -11.39 16.35
N THR A 385 17.31 -12.38 15.48
CA THR A 385 18.14 -12.32 14.26
C THR A 385 17.43 -11.52 13.16
N ALA A 386 18.18 -10.98 12.21
CA ALA A 386 17.61 -10.27 11.07
C ALA A 386 17.28 -11.23 9.92
N ILE A 387 16.07 -11.13 9.38
CA ILE A 387 15.64 -11.77 8.15
C ILE A 387 15.79 -10.76 7.02
N LYS A 388 16.58 -11.11 5.98
CA LYS A 388 16.90 -10.24 4.84
C LYS A 388 16.06 -10.63 3.63
N VAL A 389 15.45 -9.66 2.97
CA VAL A 389 14.82 -9.77 1.65
C VAL A 389 15.75 -9.08 0.64
N LYS A 390 16.45 -9.86 -0.20
CA LYS A 390 17.61 -9.32 -0.94
C LYS A 390 17.24 -8.27 -1.98
N ASN A 391 16.15 -8.51 -2.70
CA ASN A 391 15.66 -7.67 -3.79
C ASN A 391 14.24 -7.19 -3.45
N ALA A 392 14.07 -6.45 -2.35
CA ALA A 392 12.75 -6.02 -1.89
C ALA A 392 12.18 -4.87 -2.72
N ILE A 393 13.04 -3.92 -3.10
CA ILE A 393 12.66 -2.71 -3.83
C ILE A 393 13.34 -2.72 -5.19
N CYS A 394 12.56 -2.51 -6.23
CA CYS A 394 13.01 -2.38 -7.60
C CYS A 394 12.99 -0.91 -8.03
N ILE A 395 14.10 -0.45 -8.61
CA ILE A 395 14.29 0.92 -9.09
C ILE A 395 14.77 0.88 -10.54
N HIS A 396 14.02 1.52 -11.43
CA HIS A 396 14.40 1.68 -12.84
C HIS A 396 13.76 2.94 -13.43
N GLU A 397 14.15 3.31 -14.65
CA GLU A 397 13.42 4.31 -15.43
C GLU A 397 12.88 3.67 -16.70
N GLU A 398 11.76 4.18 -17.20
CA GLU A 398 11.12 3.67 -18.41
C GLU A 398 10.53 4.81 -19.26
N ASP A 399 10.34 4.51 -20.54
CA ASP A 399 9.64 5.42 -21.45
C ASP A 399 8.18 5.56 -21.02
N ALA A 400 7.69 6.81 -21.02
CA ALA A 400 6.33 7.16 -20.64
C ALA A 400 5.59 7.89 -21.76
N GLY A 401 5.93 7.60 -23.03
CA GLY A 401 5.27 8.18 -24.20
C GLY A 401 5.66 9.63 -24.48
N LEU A 402 4.68 10.47 -24.86
CA LEU A 402 4.92 11.88 -25.15
C LEU A 402 4.87 12.71 -23.86
N LEU A 403 5.87 13.58 -23.68
CA LEU A 403 5.88 14.58 -22.61
C LEU A 403 5.08 15.81 -23.04
N TRP A 404 5.46 16.40 -24.17
CA TRP A 404 4.72 17.48 -24.81
C TRP A 404 5.01 17.54 -26.31
N LYS A 405 4.07 18.11 -27.07
CA LYS A 405 4.18 18.27 -28.53
C LYS A 405 3.40 19.50 -28.98
N HIS A 406 3.93 20.21 -29.97
CA HIS A 406 3.21 21.26 -30.67
C HIS A 406 3.47 21.21 -32.18
N THR A 407 2.46 21.57 -32.97
CA THR A 407 2.52 21.72 -34.42
C THR A 407 1.91 23.07 -34.80
N ASP A 408 2.72 23.96 -35.38
CA ASP A 408 2.21 25.18 -35.99
C ASP A 408 1.71 24.87 -37.40
N PHE A 409 0.39 25.00 -37.60
CA PHE A 409 -0.25 24.65 -38.86
C PHE A 409 -0.03 25.69 -39.97
N ARG A 410 0.51 26.87 -39.64
CA ARG A 410 0.68 27.96 -40.61
C ARG A 410 1.76 27.62 -41.64
N PRO A 411 1.73 28.23 -42.84
CA PRO A 411 2.82 28.09 -43.80
C PRO A 411 4.17 28.46 -43.18
N GLY A 412 5.16 27.56 -43.27
CA GLY A 412 6.47 27.72 -42.62
C GLY A 412 6.48 27.41 -41.11
N GLY A 413 5.37 26.93 -40.55
CA GLY A 413 5.25 26.55 -39.14
C GLY A 413 6.08 25.32 -38.78
N ARG A 414 6.54 25.27 -37.52
CA ARG A 414 7.39 24.20 -36.99
C ARG A 414 6.60 23.14 -36.23
N VAL A 415 7.16 21.93 -36.19
CA VAL A 415 6.72 20.84 -35.32
C VAL A 415 7.80 20.57 -34.30
N HIS A 416 7.41 20.33 -33.05
CA HIS A 416 8.33 19.92 -32.00
C HIS A 416 7.68 18.87 -31.09
N SER A 417 8.43 17.87 -30.66
CA SER A 417 7.94 16.77 -29.82
C SER A 417 9.03 16.33 -28.86
N VAL A 418 8.67 16.14 -27.59
CA VAL A 418 9.57 15.65 -26.55
C VAL A 418 8.95 14.40 -25.93
N ARG A 419 9.77 13.37 -25.73
CA ARG A 419 9.34 12.12 -25.10
C ARG A 419 9.49 12.22 -23.58
N SER A 420 8.61 11.52 -22.88
CA SER A 420 8.62 11.43 -21.43
C SER A 420 9.38 10.18 -21.00
N ARG A 421 10.13 10.30 -19.91
CA ARG A 421 10.55 9.18 -19.08
C ARG A 421 9.94 9.32 -17.70
N ARG A 422 9.78 8.19 -17.02
CA ARG A 422 9.44 8.16 -15.60
C ARG A 422 10.42 7.28 -14.84
N LEU A 423 10.79 7.73 -13.64
CA LEU A 423 11.43 6.89 -12.65
C LEU A 423 10.38 6.03 -11.95
N VAL A 424 10.66 4.76 -11.73
CA VAL A 424 9.80 3.80 -11.06
C VAL A 424 10.52 3.27 -9.83
N ILE A 425 9.86 3.33 -8.68
CA ILE A 425 10.29 2.69 -7.43
C ILE A 425 9.14 1.77 -7.00
N SER A 426 9.38 0.47 -6.90
CA SER A 426 8.32 -0.50 -6.65
C SER A 426 8.67 -1.64 -5.71
N MET A 427 7.63 -2.23 -5.11
CA MET A 427 7.69 -3.43 -4.27
C MET A 427 6.42 -4.25 -4.50
N ILE A 428 6.55 -5.57 -4.44
CA ILE A 428 5.43 -6.51 -4.46
C ILE A 428 5.39 -7.20 -3.10
N CYS A 429 4.19 -7.35 -2.55
CA CYS A 429 3.95 -8.05 -1.30
C CYS A 429 2.90 -9.13 -1.51
N THR A 430 3.09 -10.30 -0.90
CA THR A 430 2.09 -11.37 -0.87
C THR A 430 1.48 -11.45 0.51
N VAL A 431 0.18 -11.25 0.62
CA VAL A 431 -0.58 -11.46 1.87
C VAL A 431 -1.50 -12.64 1.66
N ALA A 432 -1.02 -13.82 2.05
CA ALA A 432 -1.68 -15.11 1.79
C ALA A 432 -2.07 -15.26 0.30
N ASN A 433 -3.36 -15.08 -0.01
CA ASN A 433 -3.91 -15.27 -1.34
C ASN A 433 -3.72 -14.07 -2.30
N TYR A 434 -3.53 -12.85 -1.80
CA TYR A 434 -3.42 -11.65 -2.65
C TYR A 434 -1.97 -11.18 -2.82
N GLU A 435 -1.69 -10.64 -4.01
CA GLU A 435 -0.51 -9.83 -4.28
C GLU A 435 -0.88 -8.36 -4.44
N TYR A 436 -0.14 -7.51 -3.72
CA TYR A 436 -0.21 -6.06 -3.82
C TYR A 436 1.10 -5.52 -4.39
N CYS A 437 1.02 -4.86 -5.55
CA CYS A 437 2.19 -4.23 -6.15
C CYS A 437 2.08 -2.71 -6.01
N PHE A 438 3.01 -2.12 -5.27
CA PHE A 438 3.08 -0.69 -5.02
C PHE A 438 4.11 -0.07 -5.95
N TYR A 439 3.70 0.93 -6.72
CA TYR A 439 4.58 1.66 -7.62
C TYR A 439 4.49 3.17 -7.35
N TYR A 440 5.64 3.78 -7.15
CA TYR A 440 5.82 5.22 -7.08
C TYR A 440 6.51 5.67 -8.35
N HIS A 441 5.96 6.71 -8.99
CA HIS A 441 6.44 7.21 -10.26
C HIS A 441 6.76 8.69 -10.16
N PHE A 442 7.93 9.09 -10.66
CA PHE A 442 8.34 10.48 -10.78
C PHE A 442 8.51 10.83 -12.26
N TYR A 443 7.94 11.95 -12.67
CA TYR A 443 7.93 12.40 -14.07
C TYR A 443 8.77 13.67 -14.25
N GLN A 444 9.22 13.90 -15.48
CA GLN A 444 10.03 15.08 -15.85
C GLN A 444 9.25 16.40 -15.80
N ASP A 445 7.91 16.36 -15.77
CA ASP A 445 7.03 17.53 -15.64
C ASP A 445 6.79 17.94 -14.16
N GLY A 446 7.43 17.27 -13.21
CA GLY A 446 7.23 17.50 -11.78
C GLY A 446 6.08 16.67 -11.18
N THR A 447 5.37 15.83 -11.95
CA THR A 447 4.31 14.98 -11.42
C THR A 447 4.88 13.81 -10.60
N ILE A 448 4.22 13.50 -9.48
CA ILE A 448 4.40 12.25 -8.72
C ILE A 448 3.13 11.43 -8.87
N GLU A 449 3.20 10.18 -9.33
CA GLU A 449 2.05 9.28 -9.43
C GLU A 449 2.27 8.05 -8.55
N LEU A 450 1.18 7.57 -7.99
CA LEU A 450 1.14 6.35 -7.20
C LEU A 450 0.18 5.39 -7.87
N GLU A 451 0.64 4.16 -8.06
CA GLU A 451 -0.14 3.07 -8.62
C GLU A 451 -0.11 1.88 -7.66
N ILE A 452 -1.29 1.39 -7.32
CA ILE A 452 -1.47 0.11 -6.63
C ILE A 452 -2.07 -0.85 -7.64
N ARG A 453 -1.44 -2.02 -7.78
CA ARG A 453 -1.94 -3.12 -8.60
C ARG A 453 -2.37 -4.27 -7.71
N LEU A 454 -3.58 -4.76 -7.92
CA LEU A 454 -4.13 -5.92 -7.23
C LEU A 454 -4.07 -7.12 -8.18
N THR A 455 -3.47 -8.22 -7.74
CA THR A 455 -3.42 -9.50 -8.46
C THR A 455 -3.38 -10.64 -7.46
N GLY A 456 -3.25 -11.88 -7.93
CA GLY A 456 -3.18 -13.04 -7.06
C GLY A 456 -4.46 -13.84 -7.12
N ILE A 457 -4.83 -14.49 -6.03
CA ILE A 457 -5.94 -15.45 -5.98
C ILE A 457 -7.03 -14.88 -5.07
N LEU A 458 -8.29 -15.04 -5.50
CA LEU A 458 -9.44 -14.66 -4.67
C LEU A 458 -9.43 -15.44 -3.35
N ASN A 459 -9.78 -14.78 -2.24
CA ASN A 459 -10.19 -15.51 -1.05
C ASN A 459 -11.51 -16.22 -1.33
N VAL A 460 -11.54 -17.53 -1.13
CA VAL A 460 -12.70 -18.36 -1.44
C VAL A 460 -13.14 -19.19 -0.24
N TYR A 461 -14.42 -19.54 -0.25
CA TYR A 461 -15.02 -20.52 0.63
C TYR A 461 -15.87 -21.49 -0.19
N LEU A 462 -16.08 -22.72 0.29
CA LEU A 462 -16.89 -23.70 -0.44
C LEU A 462 -18.38 -23.32 -0.47
N LEU A 463 -19.07 -23.88 -1.46
CA LEU A 463 -20.53 -23.99 -1.48
C LEU A 463 -20.96 -25.46 -1.42
N ALA A 464 -22.06 -25.73 -0.71
CA ALA A 464 -22.81 -26.96 -0.91
C ALA A 464 -23.45 -26.98 -2.32
N GLU A 465 -23.85 -28.16 -2.81
CA GLU A 465 -24.42 -28.31 -4.16
C GLU A 465 -25.67 -27.45 -4.43
N ASN A 466 -26.47 -27.16 -3.39
CA ASN A 466 -27.70 -26.37 -3.48
C ASN A 466 -27.57 -25.00 -2.78
N GLU A 467 -26.36 -24.52 -2.57
CA GLU A 467 -26.05 -23.23 -1.94
C GLU A 467 -25.72 -22.16 -2.99
N SER A 468 -26.12 -20.92 -2.71
CA SER A 468 -25.77 -19.78 -3.54
C SER A 468 -24.82 -18.85 -2.80
N GLY A 469 -23.76 -18.39 -3.49
CA GLY A 469 -22.91 -17.33 -2.98
C GLY A 469 -23.59 -15.95 -2.94
N ALA A 470 -24.64 -15.76 -3.76
CA ALA A 470 -25.36 -14.50 -3.82
C ALA A 470 -26.20 -14.24 -2.56
N PRO A 471 -26.40 -12.97 -2.14
CA PRO A 471 -25.91 -11.74 -2.77
C PRO A 471 -24.52 -11.29 -2.29
N PHE A 472 -23.87 -12.07 -1.41
CA PHE A 472 -22.64 -11.64 -0.71
C PHE A 472 -21.35 -12.17 -1.34
N GLY A 473 -21.46 -12.89 -2.45
CA GLY A 473 -20.34 -13.41 -3.22
C GLY A 473 -20.78 -13.93 -4.59
N THR A 474 -19.79 -14.33 -5.37
CA THR A 474 -19.95 -14.90 -6.70
C THR A 474 -19.43 -16.33 -6.70
N GLN A 475 -20.22 -17.25 -7.23
CA GLN A 475 -19.74 -18.58 -7.55
C GLN A 475 -18.84 -18.51 -8.80
N VAL A 476 -17.53 -18.43 -8.60
CA VAL A 476 -16.53 -18.25 -9.68
C VAL A 476 -16.18 -19.56 -10.39
N ALA A 477 -16.44 -20.69 -9.72
CA ALA A 477 -16.30 -22.04 -10.24
C ALA A 477 -17.28 -22.97 -9.52
N PRO A 478 -17.55 -24.21 -10.02
CA PRO A 478 -18.42 -25.16 -9.36
C PRO A 478 -18.07 -25.30 -7.87
N ARG A 479 -19.02 -24.93 -7.00
CA ARG A 479 -18.90 -24.99 -5.55
C ARG A 479 -17.80 -24.12 -4.91
N ILE A 480 -17.30 -23.10 -5.62
CA ILE A 480 -16.30 -22.15 -5.10
C ILE A 480 -16.91 -20.74 -5.06
N ASN A 481 -17.09 -20.19 -3.86
CA ASN A 481 -17.62 -18.86 -3.62
C ASN A 481 -16.53 -17.85 -3.29
N ALA A 482 -16.39 -16.83 -4.11
CA ALA A 482 -15.58 -15.66 -3.82
C ALA A 482 -16.47 -14.57 -3.25
N GLN A 483 -16.29 -14.24 -1.97
CA GLN A 483 -17.13 -13.27 -1.27
C GLN A 483 -16.79 -11.83 -1.70
N ASN A 484 -17.81 -10.97 -1.79
CA ASN A 484 -17.66 -9.55 -2.06
C ASN A 484 -16.83 -8.90 -0.95
N HIS A 485 -15.96 -7.97 -1.31
CA HIS A 485 -15.10 -7.27 -0.36
C HIS A 485 -14.65 -5.91 -0.91
N GLN A 486 -14.06 -5.08 -0.05
CA GLN A 486 -13.38 -3.85 -0.47
C GLN A 486 -11.88 -4.01 -0.27
N HIS A 487 -11.06 -3.32 -1.07
CA HIS A 487 -9.66 -3.06 -0.75
C HIS A 487 -9.54 -1.55 -0.51
N ILE A 488 -9.25 -1.12 0.72
CA ILE A 488 -9.18 0.30 1.09
C ILE A 488 -7.82 0.61 1.69
N PHE A 489 -7.12 1.59 1.15
CA PHE A 489 -5.76 1.98 1.49
C PHE A 489 -5.73 3.38 2.08
N SER A 490 -4.80 3.62 3.01
CA SER A 490 -4.50 4.95 3.54
C SER A 490 -3.07 5.35 3.17
N MET A 491 -2.95 6.29 2.24
CA MET A 491 -1.67 6.89 1.88
C MET A 491 -1.39 8.07 2.79
N ARG A 492 -0.29 8.02 3.55
CA ARG A 492 0.20 9.15 4.34
C ARG A 492 1.05 10.04 3.45
N ILE A 493 0.64 11.29 3.33
CA ILE A 493 1.36 12.34 2.61
C ILE A 493 1.73 13.40 3.64
N ASP A 494 3.02 13.54 3.88
CA ASP A 494 3.61 14.54 4.77
C ASP A 494 4.29 15.60 3.90
N PRO A 495 3.56 16.66 3.53
CA PRO A 495 4.06 17.67 2.61
C PRO A 495 5.06 18.62 3.28
N MET A 496 5.91 19.19 2.43
CA MET A 496 6.75 20.33 2.75
C MET A 496 6.90 21.24 1.52
N ILE A 497 5.78 21.54 0.86
CA ILE A 497 5.74 22.31 -0.39
C ILE A 497 6.42 23.67 -0.15
N ASP A 498 7.61 23.90 -0.71
CA ASP A 498 8.46 25.07 -0.46
C ASP A 498 8.68 25.40 1.04
N GLY A 499 8.52 24.44 1.95
CA GLY A 499 8.67 24.60 3.39
C GLY A 499 7.57 23.89 4.19
N LEU A 500 7.68 23.92 5.52
CA LEU A 500 6.81 23.14 6.42
C LEU A 500 5.42 23.74 6.64
N SER A 501 5.25 25.06 6.49
CA SER A 501 3.95 25.71 6.67
C SER A 501 3.10 25.56 5.41
N ASN A 502 2.20 24.57 5.42
CA ASN A 502 1.31 24.26 4.30
C ASN A 502 -0.16 24.36 4.71
N SER A 503 -1.04 24.41 3.72
CA SER A 503 -2.50 24.36 3.90
C SER A 503 -3.12 23.46 2.84
N VAL A 504 -4.35 22.99 3.08
CA VAL A 504 -5.12 22.28 2.06
C VAL A 504 -6.26 23.17 1.55
N LEU A 505 -6.30 23.33 0.23
CA LEU A 505 -7.34 24.03 -0.51
C LEU A 505 -8.26 23.00 -1.18
N GLU A 506 -9.52 22.97 -0.77
CA GLU A 506 -10.58 22.23 -1.44
C GLU A 506 -11.17 23.08 -2.56
N SER A 507 -11.33 22.49 -3.75
CA SER A 507 -11.87 23.15 -4.94
C SER A 507 -13.01 22.33 -5.52
N ASP A 508 -14.20 22.91 -5.53
CA ASP A 508 -15.39 22.35 -6.20
C ASP A 508 -15.64 23.09 -7.52
N ILE A 509 -15.85 22.36 -8.61
CA ILE A 509 -16.17 22.94 -9.92
C ILE A 509 -17.68 23.19 -9.98
N VAL A 510 -18.06 24.46 -10.09
CA VAL A 510 -19.47 24.88 -10.02
C VAL A 510 -19.84 25.75 -11.22
N ALA A 511 -21.03 25.55 -11.76
CA ALA A 511 -21.62 26.47 -12.73
C ALA A 511 -21.94 27.82 -12.06
N VAL A 512 -21.90 28.91 -12.82
CA VAL A 512 -22.38 30.21 -12.34
C VAL A 512 -23.90 30.14 -12.16
N ASP A 513 -24.39 30.51 -10.98
CA ASP A 513 -25.82 30.59 -10.65
C ASP A 513 -26.45 31.86 -11.25
N ALA A 514 -26.56 31.87 -12.58
CA ALA A 514 -27.24 32.92 -13.34
C ALA A 514 -27.89 32.33 -14.60
N PRO A 515 -29.13 32.74 -14.95
CA PRO A 515 -29.86 32.15 -16.06
C PRO A 515 -29.22 32.50 -17.41
N THR A 516 -29.40 31.62 -18.40
CA THR A 516 -29.07 31.94 -19.79
C THR A 516 -29.84 33.18 -20.25
N GLY A 517 -29.15 34.10 -20.91
CA GLY A 517 -29.69 35.40 -21.32
C GLY A 517 -29.49 36.53 -20.30
N SER A 518 -29.01 36.23 -19.09
CA SER A 518 -28.62 37.27 -18.10
C SER A 518 -27.37 38.05 -18.52
N ALA A 519 -27.12 39.19 -17.89
CA ALA A 519 -25.87 39.95 -18.12
C ALA A 519 -24.65 39.18 -17.59
N GLU A 520 -24.83 38.41 -16.53
CA GLU A 520 -23.80 37.66 -15.82
C GLU A 520 -23.43 36.35 -16.53
N ASN A 521 -24.37 35.73 -17.27
CA ASN A 521 -24.15 34.46 -17.96
C ASN A 521 -25.01 34.34 -19.24
N PHE A 522 -24.89 35.31 -20.15
CA PHE A 522 -25.74 35.43 -21.34
C PHE A 522 -25.83 34.13 -22.16
N ALA A 523 -24.71 33.44 -22.36
CA ALA A 523 -24.67 32.19 -23.13
C ALA A 523 -24.79 30.91 -22.27
N GLY A 524 -24.96 31.03 -20.94
CA GLY A 524 -25.14 29.89 -20.05
C GLY A 524 -23.90 29.00 -19.85
N ASN A 525 -22.73 29.42 -20.31
CA ASN A 525 -21.52 28.59 -20.38
C ASN A 525 -20.59 28.73 -19.17
N ALA A 526 -20.84 29.69 -18.28
CA ALA A 526 -19.89 30.05 -17.23
C ALA A 526 -19.85 29.02 -16.08
N PHE A 527 -18.64 28.63 -15.67
CA PHE A 527 -18.35 27.85 -14.47
C PHE A 527 -17.01 28.30 -13.88
N TYR A 528 -16.75 27.96 -12.61
CA TYR A 528 -15.53 28.33 -11.91
C TYR A 528 -15.18 27.33 -10.80
N ALA A 529 -13.97 27.45 -10.26
CA ALA A 529 -13.53 26.69 -9.09
C ALA A 529 -13.91 27.47 -7.81
N LYS A 530 -14.81 26.92 -7.01
CA LYS A 530 -15.14 27.44 -5.68
C LYS A 530 -14.15 26.86 -4.67
N GLU A 531 -13.32 27.73 -4.13
CA GLU A 531 -12.17 27.36 -3.30
C GLU A 531 -12.43 27.60 -1.81
N THR A 532 -12.11 26.60 -0.98
CA THR A 532 -12.22 26.65 0.48
C THR A 532 -10.94 26.12 1.12
N VAL A 533 -10.25 26.95 1.90
CA VAL A 533 -9.11 26.52 2.72
C VAL A 533 -9.63 25.78 3.95
N LEU A 534 -9.11 24.58 4.21
CA LEU A 534 -9.37 23.84 5.44
C LEU A 534 -8.57 24.48 6.58
N LYS A 535 -9.25 24.99 7.61
CA LYS A 535 -8.63 25.84 8.64
C LYS A 535 -8.40 25.13 9.96
N SER A 536 -9.33 24.28 10.38
CA SER A 536 -9.26 23.57 11.66
C SER A 536 -9.18 22.06 11.45
N ALA A 537 -8.54 21.33 12.36
CA ALA A 537 -8.46 19.87 12.24
C ALA A 537 -9.85 19.24 12.16
N LYS A 538 -10.86 19.78 12.86
CA LYS A 538 -12.27 19.33 12.78
C LYS A 538 -12.86 19.42 11.37
N ASP A 539 -12.38 20.34 10.53
CA ASP A 539 -12.77 20.48 9.13
C ASP A 539 -11.97 19.56 8.19
N GLY A 540 -10.91 18.92 8.70
CA GLY A 540 -9.93 18.15 7.93
C GLY A 540 -10.43 16.81 7.41
N ALA A 541 -11.57 16.30 7.89
CA ALA A 541 -12.18 15.06 7.43
C ALA A 541 -13.15 15.34 6.25
N ARG A 542 -12.76 15.02 5.01
CA ARG A 542 -13.51 15.38 3.79
C ARG A 542 -14.02 14.15 3.04
N LEU A 543 -15.26 14.26 2.55
CA LEU A 543 -15.79 13.34 1.53
C LEU A 543 -15.41 13.85 0.14
N PHE A 544 -15.17 12.91 -0.78
CA PHE A 544 -15.07 13.22 -2.20
C PHE A 544 -16.48 13.48 -2.76
N ASP A 545 -16.58 14.44 -3.67
CA ASP A 545 -17.80 14.76 -4.42
C ASP A 545 -17.51 14.60 -5.91
N ALA A 546 -18.09 13.55 -6.50
CA ALA A 546 -17.86 13.21 -7.90
C ALA A 546 -18.61 14.14 -8.87
N GLU A 547 -19.72 14.76 -8.43
CA GLU A 547 -20.52 15.68 -9.25
C GLU A 547 -19.83 17.03 -9.34
N ALA A 548 -19.27 17.50 -8.23
CA ALA A 548 -18.50 18.75 -8.16
C ALA A 548 -17.07 18.62 -8.70
N ASP A 549 -16.64 17.42 -9.12
CA ASP A 549 -15.24 17.12 -9.45
C ASP A 549 -14.27 17.64 -8.37
N ARG A 550 -14.59 17.37 -7.10
CA ARG A 550 -13.89 17.94 -5.95
C ARG A 550 -12.40 17.61 -5.99
N ARG A 551 -11.55 18.61 -5.78
CA ARG A 551 -10.09 18.46 -5.75
C ARG A 551 -9.51 19.03 -4.47
N TRP A 552 -8.39 18.47 -4.03
CA TRP A 552 -7.60 19.02 -2.93
C TRP A 552 -6.22 19.42 -3.43
N THR A 553 -5.77 20.61 -3.06
CA THR A 553 -4.44 21.11 -3.39
C THR A 553 -3.71 21.46 -2.11
N ILE A 554 -2.52 20.89 -1.93
CA ILE A 554 -1.61 21.27 -0.86
C ILE A 554 -0.87 22.51 -1.33
N ILE A 555 -1.00 23.61 -0.58
CA ILE A 555 -0.44 24.90 -0.95
C ILE A 555 0.52 25.43 0.11
N ASN A 556 1.47 26.24 -0.33
CA ASN A 556 2.26 27.10 0.56
C ASN A 556 1.86 28.57 0.32
N PRO A 557 1.16 29.21 1.26
CA PRO A 557 0.68 30.58 1.09
C PRO A 557 1.80 31.64 1.12
N ALA A 558 2.97 31.32 1.68
CA ALA A 558 4.09 32.24 1.80
C ALA A 558 4.81 32.47 0.46
N ARG A 559 4.61 31.60 -0.54
CA ARG A 559 5.13 31.80 -1.90
C ARG A 559 3.99 31.86 -2.92
N LYS A 560 4.01 32.89 -3.76
CA LYS A 560 3.02 33.09 -4.83
C LYS A 560 3.65 32.90 -6.19
N HIS A 561 2.91 32.25 -7.09
CA HIS A 561 3.27 32.20 -8.49
C HIS A 561 3.25 33.61 -9.10
N TYR A 562 4.33 33.97 -9.80
CA TYR A 562 4.60 35.35 -10.23
C TYR A 562 3.50 35.96 -11.12
N SER A 563 2.84 35.15 -11.95
CA SER A 563 1.85 35.63 -12.91
C SER A 563 0.41 35.52 -12.38
N SER A 564 0.06 34.38 -11.79
CA SER A 564 -1.32 34.14 -11.34
C SER A 564 -1.61 34.73 -9.96
N GLY A 565 -0.58 35.08 -9.18
CA GLY A 565 -0.70 35.58 -7.81
C GLY A 565 -1.22 34.54 -6.81
N ARG A 566 -1.46 33.30 -7.25
CA ARG A 566 -1.94 32.19 -6.42
C ARG A 566 -0.78 31.57 -5.63
N PRO A 567 -1.05 30.99 -4.45
CA PRO A 567 -0.08 30.15 -3.74
C PRO A 567 0.49 29.06 -4.63
N VAL A 568 1.76 28.73 -4.45
CA VAL A 568 2.38 27.54 -5.06
C VAL A 568 1.77 26.28 -4.43
N GLY A 569 1.64 25.20 -5.19
CA GLY A 569 1.05 23.98 -4.64
C GLY A 569 1.21 22.72 -5.49
N TYR A 570 0.72 21.62 -4.93
CA TYR A 570 0.53 20.33 -5.60
C TYR A 570 -0.91 19.84 -5.43
N THR A 571 -1.60 19.56 -6.53
CA THR A 571 -2.98 19.07 -6.55
C THR A 571 -3.02 17.55 -6.52
N LEU A 572 -3.88 16.98 -5.66
CA LEU A 572 -4.28 15.57 -5.70
C LEU A 572 -5.19 15.36 -6.91
N GLY A 573 -4.61 14.90 -8.02
CA GLY A 573 -5.25 14.65 -9.30
C GLY A 573 -5.54 13.18 -9.56
N HIS A 574 -6.39 12.91 -10.56
CA HIS A 574 -6.76 11.56 -11.03
C HIS A 574 -7.35 10.65 -9.95
N ILE A 575 -7.97 11.23 -8.92
CA ILE A 575 -8.61 10.50 -7.83
C ILE A 575 -10.01 9.97 -8.18
N LYS A 576 -10.58 10.40 -9.31
CA LYS A 576 -11.91 9.96 -9.76
C LYS A 576 -11.88 8.47 -10.09
N GLY A 577 -12.71 7.68 -9.40
CA GLY A 577 -12.85 6.24 -9.60
C GLY A 577 -12.19 5.38 -8.52
N VAL A 578 -11.20 5.92 -7.81
CA VAL A 578 -10.52 5.21 -6.69
C VAL A 578 -10.98 5.69 -5.31
N MET A 579 -11.91 6.64 -5.24
CA MET A 579 -12.45 7.17 -3.99
C MET A 579 -13.68 6.35 -3.55
N GLN A 580 -13.44 5.22 -2.88
CA GLN A 580 -14.51 4.35 -2.35
C GLN A 580 -14.51 4.41 -0.82
N PRO A 581 -15.53 5.02 -0.17
CA PRO A 581 -15.65 4.96 1.27
C PRO A 581 -16.03 3.55 1.73
N LEU A 582 -15.72 3.24 2.99
CA LEU A 582 -16.15 2.02 3.65
C LEU A 582 -17.68 1.87 3.59
N LEU A 583 -18.17 0.71 3.12
CA LEU A 583 -19.59 0.38 3.03
C LEU A 583 -20.15 -0.19 4.34
N GLY A 584 -19.30 -0.74 5.19
CA GLY A 584 -19.67 -1.23 6.51
C GLY A 584 -20.35 -0.14 7.34
N LYS A 585 -21.33 -0.53 8.17
CA LYS A 585 -22.04 0.43 9.03
C LYS A 585 -21.05 1.13 9.99
N PRO A 586 -21.32 2.38 10.43
CA PRO A 586 -20.44 3.11 11.33
C PRO A 586 -20.10 2.39 12.65
N ASP A 587 -20.99 1.52 13.14
CA ASP A 587 -20.84 0.73 14.35
C ASP A 587 -20.29 -0.69 14.11
N SER A 588 -19.96 -1.04 12.86
CA SER A 588 -19.36 -2.32 12.51
C SER A 588 -17.93 -2.46 13.05
N TRP A 589 -17.47 -3.70 13.26
CA TRP A 589 -16.12 -3.97 13.77
C TRP A 589 -15.01 -3.38 12.89
N ALA A 590 -15.17 -3.44 11.56
CA ALA A 590 -14.24 -2.81 10.63
C ALA A 590 -14.25 -1.28 10.78
N ALA A 591 -15.42 -0.63 10.77
CA ALA A 591 -15.52 0.84 10.83
C ALA A 591 -14.98 1.43 12.14
N ARG A 592 -15.19 0.74 13.26
CA ARG A 592 -14.71 1.16 14.59
C ARG A 592 -13.17 1.18 14.69
N ARG A 593 -12.48 0.34 13.91
CA ARG A 593 -11.01 0.23 13.85
C ARG A 593 -10.40 1.02 12.67
N ALA A 594 -11.11 1.11 11.55
CA ALA A 594 -10.70 1.77 10.31
C ALA A 594 -11.38 3.13 10.14
N SER A 595 -11.27 4.04 11.12
CA SER A 595 -11.88 5.36 11.00
C SER A 595 -11.44 6.07 9.71
N PHE A 596 -10.18 5.88 9.29
CA PHE A 596 -9.61 6.44 8.07
C PHE A 596 -10.41 6.08 6.80
N ALA A 597 -11.04 4.90 6.77
CA ALA A 597 -11.77 4.41 5.61
C ALA A 597 -13.15 5.09 5.43
N THR A 598 -13.60 5.90 6.41
CA THR A 598 -14.93 6.52 6.40
C THR A 598 -15.00 7.85 5.65
N LYS A 599 -13.85 8.43 5.28
CA LYS A 599 -13.71 9.68 4.53
C LYS A 599 -12.61 9.52 3.49
N ALA A 600 -12.65 10.36 2.45
CA ALA A 600 -11.70 10.32 1.34
C ALA A 600 -10.36 11.00 1.71
N LEU A 601 -10.41 12.06 2.51
CA LEU A 601 -9.23 12.77 2.95
C LEU A 601 -9.34 13.12 4.43
N TRP A 602 -8.22 12.99 5.14
CA TRP A 602 -8.04 13.48 6.50
C TRP A 602 -6.84 14.41 6.52
N VAL A 603 -7.01 15.60 7.09
CA VAL A 603 -5.93 16.57 7.29
C VAL A 603 -5.80 16.85 8.77
N VAL A 604 -4.62 16.60 9.32
CA VAL A 604 -4.32 16.82 10.74
C VAL A 604 -3.00 17.57 10.86
N LYS A 605 -2.82 18.30 11.96
CA LYS A 605 -1.52 18.91 12.29
C LYS A 605 -0.52 17.79 12.61
N GLU A 606 0.72 17.89 12.13
CA GLU A 606 1.79 16.99 12.54
C GLU A 606 2.11 17.18 14.03
N LYS A 607 2.44 16.08 14.71
CA LYS A 607 2.91 16.07 16.10
C LYS A 607 3.97 15.00 16.27
N GLU A 608 5.17 15.42 16.66
CA GLU A 608 6.32 14.55 16.96
C GLU A 608 6.53 14.41 18.49
N GLU A 609 5.51 13.94 19.21
CA GLU A 609 5.54 13.80 20.68
C GLU A 609 6.05 12.42 21.10
N GLY A 610 6.84 12.35 22.19
CA GLY A 610 7.34 11.06 22.72
C GLY A 610 8.25 10.28 21.76
N GLY A 611 8.78 10.91 20.70
CA GLY A 611 9.54 10.24 19.66
C GLY A 611 8.70 9.58 18.57
N ARG A 612 7.39 9.85 18.51
CA ARG A 612 6.48 9.32 17.49
C ARG A 612 5.81 10.46 16.71
N SER A 613 5.69 10.27 15.40
CA SER A 613 4.85 11.10 14.52
C SER A 613 3.44 10.51 14.43
N ARG A 614 2.47 11.32 14.01
CA ARG A 614 1.15 10.84 13.56
C ARG A 614 1.31 9.98 12.31
N MET A 615 1.54 8.69 12.51
CA MET A 615 1.94 7.75 11.46
C MET A 615 0.80 6.81 11.04
N TYR A 616 0.24 6.06 11.98
CA TYR A 616 -0.66 4.94 11.68
C TYR A 616 -2.12 5.31 11.96
N PRO A 617 -2.98 5.47 10.94
CA PRO A 617 -4.31 6.04 11.11
C PRO A 617 -5.32 5.12 11.82
N SER A 618 -4.97 3.85 12.04
CA SER A 618 -5.67 2.89 12.90
C SER A 618 -4.90 2.54 14.17
N GLY A 619 -3.84 3.29 14.46
CA GLY A 619 -2.96 3.10 15.61
C GLY A 619 -1.84 2.09 15.39
N ARG A 620 -0.95 2.05 16.38
CA ARG A 620 0.30 1.29 16.32
C ARG A 620 0.09 -0.23 16.41
N CYS A 621 -0.82 -0.69 17.25
CA CYS A 621 -1.10 -2.12 17.45
C CYS A 621 -2.54 -2.40 17.00
N VAL A 622 -2.69 -3.10 15.88
CA VAL A 622 -3.99 -3.33 15.24
C VAL A 622 -4.61 -4.69 15.58
N PRO A 623 -3.87 -5.82 15.62
CA PRO A 623 -4.48 -7.13 15.89
C PRO A 623 -5.36 -7.14 17.15
N GLN A 624 -6.53 -7.77 17.04
CA GLN A 624 -7.49 -8.00 18.14
C GLN A 624 -8.14 -6.77 18.79
N THR A 625 -7.80 -5.55 18.35
CA THR A 625 -8.43 -4.35 18.88
C THR A 625 -9.93 -4.32 18.58
N LYS A 626 -10.73 -3.92 19.56
CA LYS A 626 -12.18 -3.71 19.40
C LYS A 626 -12.51 -2.37 18.74
N ASP A 627 -11.72 -1.36 19.08
CA ASP A 627 -11.91 0.04 18.73
C ASP A 627 -10.57 0.64 18.30
N ALA A 628 -10.61 1.66 17.45
CA ALA A 628 -9.42 2.45 17.16
C ALA A 628 -8.90 3.12 18.45
N PRO A 629 -7.57 3.12 18.70
CA PRO A 629 -7.01 3.78 19.87
C PRO A 629 -7.09 5.31 19.74
N GLU A 630 -6.87 6.03 20.84
CA GLU A 630 -6.79 7.51 20.81
C GLU A 630 -5.69 8.03 19.87
N ASP A 631 -4.62 7.26 19.71
CA ASP A 631 -3.58 7.52 18.71
C ASP A 631 -4.00 7.01 17.33
N SER A 632 -5.03 7.62 16.76
CA SER A 632 -5.54 7.29 15.42
C SER A 632 -6.22 8.51 14.77
N VAL A 633 -6.42 8.46 13.45
CA VAL A 633 -6.87 9.63 12.68
C VAL A 633 -8.26 10.13 13.09
N GLY A 634 -9.15 9.21 13.51
CA GLY A 634 -10.49 9.54 14.00
C GLY A 634 -10.49 10.33 15.31
N TYR A 635 -9.38 10.35 16.03
CA TYR A 635 -9.18 11.16 17.24
C TYR A 635 -8.33 12.39 16.96
N TRP A 636 -7.24 12.26 16.20
CA TRP A 636 -6.39 13.40 15.83
C TRP A 636 -7.14 14.54 15.13
N VAL A 637 -8.16 14.20 14.34
CA VAL A 637 -9.00 15.19 13.64
C VAL A 637 -9.89 16.01 14.57
N LYS A 638 -10.10 15.57 15.82
CA LYS A 638 -10.93 16.27 16.82
C LYS A 638 -10.16 17.35 17.56
N ASP A 639 -8.84 17.43 17.38
CA ASP A 639 -8.00 18.48 17.93
C ASP A 639 -8.54 19.87 17.58
N GLU A 640 -8.39 20.84 18.49
CA GLU A 640 -8.87 22.21 18.26
C GLU A 640 -7.86 23.10 17.53
N GLY A 641 -6.75 22.52 17.06
CA GLY A 641 -5.66 23.23 16.40
C GLY A 641 -5.97 23.66 14.95
N SER A 642 -5.23 24.68 14.50
CA SER A 642 -5.19 25.07 13.09
C SER A 642 -4.51 23.98 12.25
N ILE A 643 -4.97 23.83 11.01
CA ILE A 643 -4.31 23.08 9.92
C ILE A 643 -4.07 23.97 8.69
N ALA A 644 -4.26 25.29 8.84
CA ALA A 644 -3.89 26.28 7.83
C ALA A 644 -2.57 26.96 8.23
N ASP A 645 -1.63 26.99 7.28
CA ASP A 645 -0.28 27.55 7.39
C ASP A 645 0.57 26.87 8.48
N GLU A 646 0.46 25.54 8.56
CA GLU A 646 1.00 24.71 9.62
C GLU A 646 1.74 23.49 9.04
N ASP A 647 2.55 22.82 9.85
CA ASP A 647 3.07 21.48 9.52
C ASP A 647 1.91 20.48 9.65
N ILE A 648 1.50 19.91 8.51
CA ILE A 648 0.31 19.07 8.39
C ILE A 648 0.67 17.70 7.82
N VAL A 649 -0.19 16.73 8.08
CA VAL A 649 -0.17 15.41 7.45
C VAL A 649 -1.53 15.13 6.86
N LEU A 650 -1.52 14.56 5.65
CA LEU A 650 -2.70 14.11 4.96
C LEU A 650 -2.74 12.57 4.98
N PHE A 651 -3.93 12.02 5.22
CA PHE A 651 -4.24 10.61 4.99
C PHE A 651 -5.27 10.53 3.87
N LEU A 652 -4.82 10.09 2.70
CA LEU A 652 -5.67 9.91 1.52
C LEU A 652 -6.20 8.48 1.50
N THR A 653 -7.51 8.34 1.52
CA THR A 653 -8.19 7.05 1.44
C THR A 653 -8.55 6.75 -0.01
N ILE A 654 -8.00 5.66 -0.56
CA ILE A 654 -8.33 5.16 -1.89
C ILE A 654 -8.73 3.68 -1.80
N GLY A 655 -9.48 3.18 -2.77
CA GLY A 655 -9.89 1.79 -2.77
C GLY A 655 -10.82 1.39 -3.91
N VAL A 656 -11.20 0.12 -3.89
CA VAL A 656 -12.14 -0.51 -4.84
C VAL A 656 -13.17 -1.35 -4.09
N ASN A 657 -14.37 -1.46 -4.67
CA ASN A 657 -15.37 -2.44 -4.28
C ASN A 657 -15.24 -3.64 -5.21
N HIS A 658 -14.65 -4.73 -4.74
CA HIS A 658 -14.45 -5.92 -5.55
C HIS A 658 -15.68 -6.82 -5.46
N ILE A 659 -16.42 -6.88 -6.56
CA ILE A 659 -17.45 -7.89 -6.80
C ILE A 659 -16.80 -8.96 -7.68
N PRO A 660 -16.36 -10.11 -7.12
CA PRO A 660 -15.56 -11.06 -7.86
C PRO A 660 -16.29 -11.60 -9.09
N ARG A 661 -15.53 -11.90 -10.13
CA ARG A 661 -16.05 -12.46 -11.39
C ARG A 661 -15.33 -13.77 -11.73
N PRO A 662 -15.94 -14.66 -12.54
CA PRO A 662 -15.25 -15.87 -13.01
C PRO A 662 -13.91 -15.59 -13.71
N GLU A 663 -13.76 -14.45 -14.38
CA GLU A 663 -12.50 -14.04 -15.02
C GLU A 663 -11.37 -13.75 -14.02
N ASP A 664 -11.69 -13.54 -12.74
CA ASP A 664 -10.72 -13.32 -11.67
C ASP A 664 -10.21 -14.67 -11.10
N TRP A 665 -10.71 -15.81 -11.61
CA TRP A 665 -10.38 -17.17 -11.16
C TRP A 665 -9.73 -18.01 -12.27
N PRO A 666 -8.71 -18.85 -11.98
CA PRO A 666 -8.10 -19.12 -10.67
C PRO A 666 -7.02 -18.14 -10.21
N VAL A 667 -6.56 -17.27 -11.11
CA VAL A 667 -5.63 -16.17 -10.79
C VAL A 667 -6.17 -14.92 -11.43
N MET A 668 -6.30 -13.88 -10.63
CA MET A 668 -6.90 -12.60 -11.00
C MET A 668 -5.97 -11.82 -11.92
N PRO A 669 -6.43 -11.37 -13.10
CA PRO A 669 -5.75 -10.37 -13.89
C PRO A 669 -5.61 -9.05 -13.11
N VAL A 670 -4.55 -8.30 -13.36
CA VAL A 670 -4.26 -7.09 -12.59
C VAL A 670 -5.40 -6.05 -12.65
N GLU A 671 -5.86 -5.60 -11.48
CA GLU A 671 -6.68 -4.40 -11.32
C GLU A 671 -5.81 -3.21 -10.88
N HIS A 672 -6.03 -2.03 -11.48
CA HIS A 672 -5.18 -0.86 -11.30
C HIS A 672 -5.91 0.26 -10.56
N MET A 673 -5.29 0.78 -9.50
CA MET A 673 -5.70 2.02 -8.83
C MET A 673 -4.58 3.05 -8.93
N ARG A 674 -4.91 4.29 -9.30
CA ARG A 674 -3.93 5.36 -9.48
C ARG A 674 -4.42 6.70 -8.92
N PHE A 675 -3.49 7.50 -8.42
CA PHE A 675 -3.67 8.93 -8.20
C PHE A 675 -2.34 9.65 -8.38
N ASN A 676 -2.36 10.98 -8.52
CA ASN A 676 -1.13 11.76 -8.63
C ASN A 676 -1.15 13.06 -7.83
N LEU A 677 0.04 13.55 -7.52
CA LEU A 677 0.35 14.89 -7.05
C LEU A 677 0.94 15.66 -8.23
N ARG A 678 0.23 16.71 -8.67
CA ARG A 678 0.64 17.52 -9.83
C ARG A 678 0.99 18.95 -9.42
N PRO A 679 2.12 19.51 -9.88
CA PRO A 679 2.47 20.89 -9.56
C PRO A 679 1.42 21.86 -10.14
N ILE A 680 1.00 22.84 -9.35
CA ILE A 680 0.14 23.94 -9.76
C ILE A 680 0.73 25.27 -9.29
N GLY A 681 1.21 26.07 -10.24
CA GLY A 681 1.92 27.31 -9.95
C GLY A 681 3.23 27.13 -9.17
N PHE A 682 3.67 25.89 -8.92
CA PHE A 682 4.95 25.61 -8.26
C PHE A 682 6.10 26.13 -9.10
N PHE A 683 6.18 25.71 -10.36
CA PHE A 683 7.13 26.23 -11.35
C PHE A 683 6.59 27.50 -12.03
N LYS A 684 7.48 28.30 -12.62
CA LYS A 684 7.09 29.50 -13.39
C LYS A 684 6.44 29.15 -14.74
N GLU A 685 6.87 28.05 -15.31
CA GLU A 685 6.39 27.53 -16.59
C GLU A 685 6.52 26.01 -16.58
N ASN A 686 6.31 25.36 -17.73
CA ASN A 686 6.53 23.93 -17.84
C ASN A 686 8.00 23.60 -17.44
N PRO A 687 8.25 22.84 -16.36
CA PRO A 687 9.61 22.56 -15.90
C PRO A 687 10.38 21.62 -16.83
N SER A 688 9.70 21.03 -17.82
CA SER A 688 10.28 20.05 -18.73
C SER A 688 10.63 20.62 -20.13
N LEU A 689 10.74 21.95 -20.26
CA LEU A 689 11.11 22.60 -21.53
C LEU A 689 12.59 22.42 -21.88
N ASP A 690 13.44 22.14 -20.90
CA ASP A 690 14.86 21.84 -21.05
C ASP A 690 15.14 20.37 -21.40
N VAL A 691 14.12 19.50 -21.33
CA VAL A 691 14.24 18.10 -21.74
C VAL A 691 14.48 18.04 -23.25
N PRO A 692 15.61 17.47 -23.70
CA PRO A 692 15.96 17.48 -25.11
C PRO A 692 14.99 16.62 -25.92
N SER A 693 14.59 17.13 -27.09
CA SER A 693 13.97 16.31 -28.12
C SER A 693 14.99 15.32 -28.67
N ALA A 694 14.67 14.04 -28.67
CA ALA A 694 15.55 12.99 -29.19
C ALA A 694 14.81 12.12 -30.21
N LEU A 695 15.46 11.87 -31.34
CA LEU A 695 15.06 10.84 -32.29
C LEU A 695 15.66 9.51 -31.83
N ASP A 696 14.80 8.52 -31.54
CA ASP A 696 15.26 7.16 -31.31
C ASP A 696 15.62 6.50 -32.65
N VAL A 697 16.92 6.32 -32.89
CA VAL A 697 17.44 5.71 -34.13
C VAL A 697 17.14 4.21 -34.24
N HIS A 698 16.65 3.58 -33.16
CA HIS A 698 16.24 2.17 -33.17
C HIS A 698 14.75 1.99 -33.48
N SER A 699 13.96 3.05 -33.48
CA SER A 699 12.55 3.00 -33.87
C SER A 699 12.42 2.81 -35.38
N SER A 700 11.60 1.84 -35.80
CA SER A 700 11.35 1.52 -37.21
C SER A 700 9.88 1.22 -37.45
N ALA A 701 9.40 1.43 -38.69
CA ALA A 701 8.05 1.05 -39.08
C ALA A 701 7.84 -0.47 -38.96
N ALA A 702 6.71 -0.88 -38.37
CA ALA A 702 6.37 -2.30 -38.22
C ALA A 702 6.12 -3.00 -39.58
N PHE A 703 5.70 -2.24 -40.60
CA PHE A 703 5.44 -2.70 -41.96
C PHE A 703 5.98 -1.68 -42.95
N ALA A 704 7.00 -2.06 -43.72
CA ALA A 704 7.72 -1.14 -44.62
C ALA A 704 6.82 -0.51 -45.70
N ASP A 705 5.77 -1.23 -46.14
CA ASP A 705 4.88 -0.82 -47.23
C ASP A 705 3.70 0.08 -46.79
N HIS A 706 3.65 0.48 -45.52
CA HIS A 706 2.54 1.26 -44.93
C HIS A 706 2.95 2.60 -44.34
N VAL A 707 4.15 3.10 -44.66
CA VAL A 707 4.56 4.45 -44.29
C VAL A 707 4.14 5.42 -45.40
N ASN A 708 2.98 6.08 -45.25
CA ASN A 708 2.48 7.10 -46.19
C ASN A 708 3.26 8.44 -46.10
N GLY A 709 4.51 8.41 -45.65
CA GLY A 709 5.40 9.57 -45.47
C GLY A 709 6.85 9.12 -45.31
N VAL A 710 7.80 10.03 -45.50
CA VAL A 710 9.23 9.73 -45.30
C VAL A 710 9.46 9.43 -43.81
N ASN A 711 10.15 8.34 -43.47
CA ASN A 711 10.61 8.07 -42.11
C ASN A 711 11.36 9.30 -41.57
N GLY A 712 10.75 10.02 -40.63
CA GLY A 712 11.41 10.93 -39.70
C GLY A 712 12.38 11.97 -40.28
N ILE A 713 12.10 12.56 -41.45
CA ILE A 713 12.54 13.95 -41.68
C ILE A 713 11.41 14.82 -41.16
N ASN A 714 11.67 15.44 -40.02
CA ASN A 714 10.74 16.26 -39.26
C ASN A 714 9.98 17.29 -40.12
N GLY A 715 8.70 17.45 -39.78
CA GLY A 715 8.01 18.74 -39.89
C GLY A 715 7.77 19.27 -41.29
N VAL A 716 6.98 18.56 -42.10
CA VAL A 716 6.14 19.24 -43.08
C VAL A 716 4.70 18.99 -42.69
N ASN A 717 3.96 20.08 -42.46
CA ASN A 717 2.53 20.01 -42.25
C ASN A 717 1.92 19.24 -43.45
N GLY A 718 1.12 18.21 -43.23
CA GLY A 718 0.59 17.32 -44.28
C GLY A 718 -0.30 17.99 -45.35
N HIS A 719 -0.32 19.32 -45.38
CA HIS A 719 -1.09 20.18 -46.27
C HIS A 719 -0.24 21.14 -47.13
N THR A 720 1.09 21.19 -46.99
CA THR A 720 1.93 22.07 -47.83
C THR A 720 2.65 21.29 -48.92
N HIS A 721 2.11 21.37 -50.13
CA HIS A 721 2.66 20.80 -51.38
C HIS A 721 3.96 21.45 -51.89
N ASN A 722 4.54 22.42 -51.16
CA ASN A 722 5.73 23.13 -51.64
C ASN A 722 6.92 22.88 -50.73
N ALA A 723 7.97 22.31 -51.35
CA ALA A 723 9.28 22.10 -50.79
C ALA A 723 9.85 23.42 -50.23
N VAL A 724 10.18 23.43 -48.94
CA VAL A 724 11.03 24.44 -48.32
C VAL A 724 12.32 23.74 -47.91
N GLU A 725 13.45 24.43 -48.13
CA GLU A 725 14.82 23.94 -48.03
C GLU A 725 15.19 23.23 -46.71
N PRO A 726 16.16 22.30 -46.73
CA PRO A 726 16.55 21.49 -45.58
C PRO A 726 17.38 22.30 -44.58
N GLY A 727 16.71 22.97 -43.64
CA GLY A 727 17.30 23.47 -42.40
C GLY A 727 17.25 22.40 -41.31
N SER A 728 18.40 22.06 -40.71
CA SER A 728 18.54 21.01 -39.70
C SER A 728 17.59 21.21 -38.50
N CYS A 729 16.75 20.22 -38.25
CA CYS A 729 15.74 20.22 -37.18
C CYS A 729 16.29 19.83 -35.78
N CYS A 730 17.56 19.40 -35.69
CA CYS A 730 18.14 18.82 -34.48
C CYS A 730 19.53 19.41 -34.11
N ASN A 731 19.68 20.73 -34.16
CA ASN A 731 20.74 21.44 -33.44
C ASN A 731 20.14 22.52 -32.55
#